data_AF-A0A4U5R6N5-F1
#
_entry.id   AF-A0A4U5R6N5-F1
#
_cell.length_a   1.000
_cell.length_b   1.000
_cell.length_c   1.000
_cell.angle_alpha   90.00
_cell.angle_beta   90.00
_cell.angle_gamma   90.00
#
_symmetry.space_group_name_H-M   'P 1'
#
loop_
_entity.id
_entity.type
_entity.pdbx_description
1 polymer ?
#
loop_
_entity_poly.entity_id
_entity_poly.type
_entity_poly.pdbx_seq_one_letter_code
_entity_poly.pdbx_strand_id
1 'polypeptide(L)'
;MAASAEISDGNHDAVELIVCDASASELASDEISGDGAVLASEEITPLLKPKINIFSVSHSRRKPREQGTKIPDIETFPGTQLVLWIWGGSRYSGLLCVAISSTIYFVMEVLSDFFSAQSIPLFETAFARCTITLILSYLWLRGNGQPIFGPAYARKFLFSRALTGCLSLLSFIYCIRRLPLSQAIVLSFTTPIMASIVARIILHEKLKTVDVGGLACSFFGVLFIFRQILTTQGALLRVGETNYIAIMGRNHVITVLVALFSSITGGISYCLVKAGAKASDQPLATVFSFGILATPATGICSFAFEEFVLPNFYTFFLMLILGLLSFSAEVFFARGLQLEKTSKAANVLYMEVALSQLWGIGSWRITPSFGGLEARAVVPPPSSQNLIVALPYRRGGWATILKEKIKGDLKLQRPIQKTIHYSLKATYVLLQKKKEERAELGWGERCHRHTTVHTHSGLAECFWVYNFYFVVAAAASLLLAFVHFISVLLLCSKFLLPSFLHSTSSSRSSIYFSSLLAFSLISIVLVLVSIMADIISHPPMDQLQDLEYCIDSNPPWAETIILAFQNYIVMLGTSVMIPSVLVPAMGGTDGDKARVIQTLLFVAGINTLLQALFGTRLPAVVGGSYAYVVPIAYIIRDTSLQRITDGHERFIQTMRAIQGALIVASSIQIILGYSQVWGLFSRFFSPLGMAPVVGLVGLGLFQRGFPALGNCVEIGIPMLLLVIGLSQYLKHVRLSRSFPIFERFPVLICIAFVWIYAIILTASGAYREKRLITQNSCRTDRANLISTAPWFKFPYPLQWGPPTFSAGHSFAMMSAVLVSMVESTGAYKAASRLAIATPPPAYVLSRGIGWQGIGILLDGLFGTGTGSTVSVENVGLLGLTRVGSRRVVQISAGFMIFFSILGKFGAVFASIPFSIFAALYCVLFGLVASVGLSFLQFTNMNSMRNLIITGLSLFLGISIPQFFNEYWNPAHNGLVHTHAGWFNAFLNAIFSSPATVGLIVAVLLDNTLEVERSKKDRGMPWWVKFRTFRGDNRNEEFYTLPFNLNRFFPPT
;
A
#
# COMPACT_ATOMS: atom_id res chain seq x y z
N MET A 1 12.86 -62.77 2.38
CA MET A 1 12.84 -63.92 1.44
C MET A 1 13.87 -63.64 0.36
N ALA A 2 14.80 -64.58 0.19
CA ALA A 2 16.06 -64.51 -0.57
C ALA A 2 15.84 -64.29 -2.10
N ALA A 3 16.78 -63.70 -2.85
CA ALA A 3 18.02 -64.34 -3.28
C ALA A 3 19.24 -63.39 -3.36
N SER A 4 20.41 -64.00 -3.24
CA SER A 4 21.74 -63.50 -2.94
C SER A 4 22.71 -63.65 -4.13
N ALA A 5 23.72 -62.76 -4.21
CA ALA A 5 25.08 -63.06 -4.67
C ALA A 5 26.04 -61.91 -4.28
N GLU A 6 27.02 -62.21 -3.41
CA GLU A 6 28.19 -61.39 -3.05
C GLU A 6 29.47 -62.02 -3.63
N ILE A 7 30.53 -61.20 -3.81
CA ILE A 7 32.02 -61.38 -3.73
C ILE A 7 32.60 -60.11 -4.43
N SER A 8 33.17 -59.05 -3.81
CA SER A 8 34.33 -58.81 -2.90
C SER A 8 35.69 -58.59 -3.61
N ASP A 9 36.27 -57.41 -3.29
CA ASP A 9 37.67 -56.90 -3.34
C ASP A 9 38.27 -56.42 -4.69
N GLY A 10 38.97 -55.28 -4.83
CA GLY A 10 39.37 -54.19 -3.93
C GLY A 10 40.34 -53.18 -4.61
N ASN A 11 40.36 -51.93 -4.12
CA ASN A 11 41.41 -50.88 -4.15
C ASN A 11 41.80 -50.01 -5.40
N HIS A 12 41.86 -48.67 -5.14
CA HIS A 12 42.64 -47.56 -5.74
C HIS A 12 42.35 -47.11 -7.21
N ASP A 13 42.38 -45.83 -7.63
CA ASP A 13 42.82 -44.53 -7.11
C ASP A 13 41.98 -43.37 -7.69
N ALA A 14 42.04 -42.23 -7.01
CA ALA A 14 41.57 -40.92 -7.46
C ALA A 14 42.46 -40.35 -8.58
N VAL A 15 41.98 -39.32 -9.31
CA VAL A 15 42.71 -38.07 -9.64
C VAL A 15 41.90 -37.19 -10.61
N GLU A 16 42.12 -35.90 -10.42
CA GLU A 16 41.47 -34.66 -10.85
C GLU A 16 42.27 -33.97 -12.01
N LEU A 17 41.79 -32.81 -12.51
CA LEU A 17 42.56 -31.60 -12.95
C LEU A 17 42.63 -31.17 -14.45
N ILE A 18 42.27 -29.87 -14.63
CA ILE A 18 42.98 -28.74 -15.31
C ILE A 18 43.03 -28.70 -16.86
N VAL A 19 42.63 -27.65 -17.60
CA VAL A 19 42.85 -26.16 -17.64
C VAL A 19 44.07 -25.69 -18.47
N CYS A 20 43.76 -24.80 -19.44
CA CYS A 20 44.53 -23.73 -20.10
C CYS A 20 45.48 -23.96 -21.31
N ASP A 21 45.10 -23.26 -22.40
CA ASP A 21 45.85 -22.39 -23.33
C ASP A 21 47.14 -22.86 -24.05
N ALA A 22 47.18 -22.67 -25.39
CA ALA A 22 47.94 -21.58 -26.04
C ALA A 22 48.15 -21.78 -27.57
N SER A 23 48.32 -20.61 -28.20
CA SER A 23 48.59 -20.17 -29.59
C SER A 23 49.66 -20.82 -30.49
N ALA A 24 49.44 -20.60 -31.81
CA ALA A 24 50.35 -20.08 -32.86
C ALA A 24 51.05 -21.00 -33.90
N SER A 25 50.60 -20.81 -35.16
CA SER A 25 51.28 -20.52 -36.45
C SER A 25 52.21 -21.49 -37.21
N GLU A 26 52.20 -21.25 -38.54
CA GLU A 26 53.13 -21.64 -39.64
C GLU A 26 52.78 -22.93 -40.42
N LEU A 27 52.98 -23.07 -41.74
CA LEU A 27 53.05 -22.22 -42.97
C LEU A 27 53.25 -23.20 -44.16
N ALA A 28 52.87 -22.79 -45.40
CA ALA A 28 53.34 -23.29 -46.73
C ALA A 28 52.94 -24.72 -47.21
N SER A 29 52.80 -25.08 -48.51
CA SER A 29 52.70 -24.42 -49.83
C SER A 29 52.51 -25.50 -50.95
N ASP A 30 51.88 -25.11 -52.07
CA ASP A 30 52.14 -25.47 -53.50
C ASP A 30 51.72 -26.80 -54.21
N GLU A 31 50.82 -26.60 -55.20
CA GLU A 31 50.94 -26.81 -56.69
C GLU A 31 50.68 -28.14 -57.47
N ILE A 32 49.68 -28.05 -58.40
CA ILE A 32 49.67 -28.26 -59.89
C ILE A 32 49.14 -29.55 -60.62
N SER A 33 48.21 -29.28 -61.58
CA SER A 33 47.82 -29.93 -62.89
C SER A 33 46.97 -31.23 -62.93
N GLY A 34 46.01 -31.47 -63.86
CA GLY A 34 45.45 -30.74 -65.02
C GLY A 34 44.40 -31.57 -65.84
N ASP A 35 43.60 -30.85 -66.67
CA ASP A 35 42.85 -31.18 -67.92
C ASP A 35 41.38 -31.74 -68.04
N GLY A 36 40.53 -30.97 -68.76
CA GLY A 36 39.59 -31.40 -69.84
C GLY A 36 38.05 -31.22 -69.67
N ALA A 37 37.44 -30.03 -69.87
CA ALA A 37 36.58 -29.55 -71.02
C ALA A 37 35.19 -30.28 -71.23
N VAL A 38 33.97 -29.70 -71.42
CA VAL A 38 33.43 -28.59 -72.27
C VAL A 38 31.92 -28.23 -71.95
N LEU A 39 31.52 -26.93 -72.09
CA LEU A 39 30.19 -26.23 -72.27
C LEU A 39 29.14 -26.17 -71.12
N ALA A 40 28.94 -25.11 -70.29
CA ALA A 40 28.72 -23.63 -70.43
C ALA A 40 27.29 -23.24 -70.91
N SER A 41 26.51 -22.32 -70.33
CA SER A 41 26.79 -20.97 -69.74
C SER A 41 25.65 -20.56 -68.75
N GLU A 42 25.72 -19.57 -67.85
CA GLU A 42 26.57 -18.37 -67.77
C GLU A 42 26.60 -17.80 -66.33
N GLU A 43 27.73 -17.18 -66.02
CA GLU A 43 28.31 -16.76 -64.73
C GLU A 43 28.00 -15.24 -64.51
N ILE A 44 28.33 -14.50 -63.44
CA ILE A 44 29.66 -13.90 -63.15
C ILE A 44 29.54 -12.98 -61.90
N THR A 45 30.53 -13.08 -61.01
CA THR A 45 31.06 -12.03 -60.08
C THR A 45 32.59 -11.92 -60.35
N PRO A 46 33.48 -11.12 -59.70
CA PRO A 46 33.52 -9.74 -59.14
C PRO A 46 34.85 -8.98 -59.55
N LEU A 47 35.35 -8.00 -58.73
CA LEU A 47 36.75 -7.43 -58.60
C LEU A 47 37.15 -6.18 -59.45
N LEU A 48 37.92 -5.13 -59.04
CA LEU A 48 38.59 -4.68 -57.78
C LEU A 48 39.16 -3.21 -57.91
N LYS A 49 38.95 -2.31 -56.90
CA LYS A 49 39.74 -1.15 -56.34
C LYS A 49 40.37 -0.02 -57.25
N PRO A 50 40.69 1.23 -56.74
CA PRO A 50 41.20 1.56 -55.39
C PRO A 50 40.75 2.88 -54.66
N LYS A 51 41.02 2.91 -53.33
CA LYS A 51 41.41 4.02 -52.39
C LYS A 51 40.90 5.47 -52.70
N ILE A 52 40.21 6.19 -51.80
CA ILE A 52 40.71 6.82 -50.54
C ILE A 52 39.57 7.63 -49.82
N ASN A 53 39.62 7.62 -48.47
CA ASN A 53 39.17 8.62 -47.47
C ASN A 53 37.70 8.90 -47.04
N ILE A 54 37.53 8.79 -45.71
CA ILE A 54 36.92 9.76 -44.77
C ILE A 54 35.40 9.73 -44.55
N PHE A 55 35.08 9.30 -43.31
CA PHE A 55 33.96 9.66 -42.44
C PHE A 55 32.51 9.45 -42.92
N SER A 56 31.90 8.49 -42.24
CA SER A 56 30.50 8.10 -42.21
C SER A 56 29.54 9.22 -41.82
N VAL A 57 28.78 9.79 -42.76
CA VAL A 57 27.52 10.52 -42.46
C VAL A 57 26.53 10.45 -43.64
N SER A 58 25.28 10.10 -43.30
CA SER A 58 24.01 10.32 -44.01
C SER A 58 23.68 9.47 -45.23
N HIS A 59 22.48 8.87 -45.21
CA HIS A 59 21.66 8.77 -46.40
C HIS A 59 20.37 9.57 -46.23
N SER A 60 20.30 10.66 -46.98
CA SER A 60 19.08 11.43 -47.25
C SER A 60 18.11 10.62 -48.11
N ARG A 61 16.82 10.66 -47.79
CA ARG A 61 15.75 10.18 -48.68
C ARG A 61 15.44 11.26 -49.73
N ARG A 62 15.84 11.03 -50.99
CA ARG A 62 15.42 11.83 -52.17
C ARG A 62 13.93 11.64 -52.45
N LYS A 63 13.23 12.74 -52.77
CA LYS A 63 11.93 12.75 -53.47
C LYS A 63 12.14 12.42 -54.96
N PRO A 64 11.23 11.71 -55.64
CA PRO A 64 11.10 11.77 -57.10
C PRO A 64 10.25 12.98 -57.52
N ARG A 65 10.60 13.56 -58.68
CA ARG A 65 9.94 14.68 -59.35
C ARG A 65 8.77 14.17 -60.21
N GLU A 66 7.73 14.98 -60.30
CA GLU A 66 6.52 14.80 -61.09
C GLU A 66 6.78 14.76 -62.61
N GLN A 67 5.95 14.00 -63.32
CA GLN A 67 5.67 14.21 -64.75
C GLN A 67 4.18 13.96 -64.98
N GLY A 68 3.49 15.00 -65.44
CA GLY A 68 2.03 15.09 -65.42
C GLY A 68 1.33 14.33 -66.54
N THR A 69 0.29 13.61 -66.16
CA THR A 69 -0.87 13.29 -66.99
C THR A 69 -2.04 14.14 -66.51
N LYS A 70 -2.47 15.09 -67.35
CA LYS A 70 -3.70 15.87 -67.17
C LYS A 70 -4.90 14.92 -67.12
N ILE A 71 -5.52 14.83 -65.95
CA ILE A 71 -6.88 14.31 -65.75
C ILE A 71 -7.75 15.58 -65.65
N PRO A 72 -8.93 15.65 -66.29
CA PRO A 72 -9.74 16.86 -66.29
C PRO A 72 -10.10 17.24 -64.87
N ASP A 73 -10.01 18.54 -64.56
CA ASP A 73 -10.46 19.14 -63.31
C ASP A 73 -11.95 18.85 -63.12
N ILE A 74 -12.25 17.71 -62.50
CA ILE A 74 -13.50 17.56 -61.76
C ILE A 74 -13.26 18.41 -60.52
N GLU A 75 -14.00 19.49 -60.36
CA GLU A 75 -14.04 20.30 -59.15
C GLU A 75 -14.31 19.39 -57.94
N THR A 76 -13.24 18.86 -57.36
CA THR A 76 -13.35 18.00 -56.19
C THR A 76 -13.66 18.90 -55.01
N PHE A 77 -14.90 18.79 -54.53
CA PHE A 77 -15.39 19.42 -53.30
C PHE A 77 -14.30 19.38 -52.21
N PRO A 78 -14.05 20.49 -51.47
CA PRO A 78 -13.03 20.57 -50.41
C PRO A 78 -13.06 19.40 -49.41
N GLY A 79 -14.24 18.77 -49.24
CA GLY A 79 -14.44 17.61 -48.39
C GLY A 79 -13.69 16.34 -48.83
N THR A 80 -13.49 16.08 -50.12
CA THR A 80 -12.83 14.84 -50.58
C THR A 80 -11.32 14.85 -50.35
N GLN A 81 -10.67 16.02 -50.49
CA GLN A 81 -9.27 16.22 -50.09
C GLN A 81 -9.09 16.14 -48.57
N LEU A 82 -10.04 16.69 -47.80
CA LEU A 82 -10.06 16.58 -46.35
C LEU A 82 -10.12 15.11 -45.90
N VAL A 83 -10.98 14.29 -46.51
CA VAL A 83 -11.13 12.86 -46.21
C VAL A 83 -9.85 12.08 -46.52
N LEU A 84 -9.21 12.33 -47.66
CA LEU A 84 -7.91 11.72 -48.01
C LEU A 84 -6.79 12.15 -47.05
N TRP A 85 -6.79 13.40 -46.59
CA TRP A 85 -5.81 13.91 -45.64
C TRP A 85 -6.02 13.38 -44.21
N ILE A 86 -7.28 13.22 -43.80
CA ILE A 86 -7.69 12.60 -42.52
C ILE A 86 -7.28 11.13 -42.48
N TRP A 87 -7.50 10.38 -43.58
CA TRP A 87 -7.16 8.96 -43.64
C TRP A 87 -5.68 8.67 -43.96
N GLY A 88 -4.98 9.61 -44.59
CA GLY A 88 -3.62 9.48 -45.15
C GLY A 88 -2.45 9.47 -44.16
N GLY A 89 -2.71 9.45 -42.85
CA GLY A 89 -1.67 9.21 -41.84
C GLY A 89 -0.64 10.34 -41.64
N SER A 90 -1.04 11.61 -41.85
CA SER A 90 -0.19 12.77 -41.58
C SER A 90 0.21 12.86 -40.09
N ARG A 91 1.27 13.63 -39.75
CA ARG A 91 1.76 13.79 -38.35
C ARG A 91 0.71 14.24 -37.33
N TYR A 92 -0.39 14.85 -37.78
CA TYR A 92 -1.47 15.35 -36.92
C TYR A 92 -2.81 14.65 -37.18
N SER A 93 -2.87 13.72 -38.13
CA SER A 93 -4.11 13.03 -38.53
C SER A 93 -4.81 12.33 -37.36
N GLY A 94 -4.06 11.71 -36.44
CA GLY A 94 -4.64 11.06 -35.26
C GLY A 94 -5.30 12.04 -34.29
N LEU A 95 -4.64 13.15 -33.95
CA LEU A 95 -5.19 14.19 -33.06
C LEU A 95 -6.42 14.85 -33.70
N LEU A 96 -6.38 15.09 -35.01
CA LEU A 96 -7.49 15.64 -35.77
C LEU A 96 -8.70 14.68 -35.79
N CYS A 97 -8.47 13.37 -35.98
CA CYS A 97 -9.54 12.36 -35.86
C CYS A 97 -10.20 12.36 -34.49
N VAL A 98 -9.39 12.47 -33.42
CA VAL A 98 -9.93 12.56 -32.04
C VAL A 98 -10.73 13.85 -31.86
N ALA A 99 -10.23 15.00 -32.32
CA ALA A 99 -10.96 16.27 -32.25
C ALA A 99 -12.29 16.22 -33.01
N ILE A 100 -12.31 15.65 -34.22
CA ILE A 100 -13.53 15.44 -35.01
C ILE A 100 -14.50 14.53 -34.24
N SER A 101 -14.04 13.42 -33.65
CA SER A 101 -14.90 12.56 -32.84
C SER A 101 -15.51 13.31 -31.64
N SER A 102 -14.73 14.12 -30.92
CA SER A 102 -15.22 14.96 -29.82
C SER A 102 -16.28 15.97 -30.26
N THR A 103 -16.12 16.58 -31.44
CA THR A 103 -17.14 17.49 -31.99
C THR A 103 -18.44 16.76 -32.36
N ILE A 104 -18.35 15.54 -32.88
CA ILE A 104 -19.53 14.72 -33.21
C ILE A 104 -20.24 14.28 -31.92
N TYR A 105 -19.50 13.88 -30.88
CA TYR A 105 -20.08 13.57 -29.57
C TYR A 105 -20.78 14.78 -28.95
N PHE A 106 -20.20 15.98 -29.04
CA PHE A 106 -20.86 17.22 -28.65
C PHE A 106 -22.15 17.49 -29.43
N VAL A 107 -22.15 17.34 -30.76
CA VAL A 107 -23.37 17.50 -31.57
C VAL A 107 -24.43 16.48 -31.17
N MET A 108 -24.02 15.23 -30.91
CA MET A 108 -24.91 14.18 -30.42
C MET A 108 -25.50 14.51 -29.04
N GLU A 109 -24.72 15.10 -28.14
CA GLU A 109 -25.17 15.58 -26.81
C GLU A 109 -26.20 16.70 -26.96
N VAL A 110 -25.92 17.72 -27.76
CA VAL A 110 -26.83 18.84 -28.03
C VAL A 110 -28.15 18.35 -28.62
N LEU A 111 -28.09 17.47 -29.63
CA LEU A 111 -29.27 16.86 -30.23
C LEU A 111 -30.05 16.08 -29.16
N SER A 112 -29.38 15.24 -28.36
CA SER A 112 -29.99 14.49 -27.27
C SER A 112 -30.67 15.38 -26.22
N ASP A 113 -30.11 16.54 -25.92
CA ASP A 113 -30.67 17.52 -24.98
C ASP A 113 -31.92 18.22 -25.54
N PHE A 114 -31.94 18.53 -26.84
CA PHE A 114 -33.16 19.01 -27.51
C PHE A 114 -34.28 17.96 -27.45
N PHE A 115 -33.96 16.67 -27.36
CA PHE A 115 -34.92 15.56 -27.30
C PHE A 115 -35.39 15.18 -25.89
N SER A 116 -34.70 15.59 -24.81
CA SER A 116 -35.11 15.28 -23.44
C SER A 116 -36.49 15.85 -23.06
N ALA A 117 -37.11 16.66 -23.92
CA ALA A 117 -38.50 17.10 -23.80
C ALA A 117 -39.53 16.04 -24.24
N GLN A 118 -39.13 14.95 -24.90
CA GLN A 118 -39.98 13.80 -25.26
C GLN A 118 -39.49 12.53 -24.55
N SER A 119 -40.42 11.81 -23.93
CA SER A 119 -40.17 10.71 -22.97
C SER A 119 -39.69 9.41 -23.63
N ILE A 120 -38.51 9.41 -24.26
CA ILE A 120 -37.91 8.17 -24.78
C ILE A 120 -37.04 7.51 -23.68
N PRO A 121 -37.25 6.22 -23.38
CA PRO A 121 -36.44 5.47 -22.42
C PRO A 121 -34.96 5.35 -22.84
N LEU A 122 -34.04 5.38 -21.87
CA LEU A 122 -32.59 5.43 -22.12
C LEU A 122 -32.05 4.13 -22.73
N PHE A 123 -32.58 2.96 -22.37
CA PHE A 123 -32.10 1.70 -22.94
C PHE A 123 -32.56 1.51 -24.39
N GLU A 124 -33.74 2.02 -24.77
CA GLU A 124 -34.22 2.00 -26.16
C GLU A 124 -33.34 2.85 -27.08
N THR A 125 -32.95 4.05 -26.63
CA THR A 125 -32.02 4.91 -27.41
C THR A 125 -30.64 4.26 -27.57
N ALA A 126 -30.13 3.62 -26.52
CA ALA A 126 -28.86 2.90 -26.56
C ALA A 126 -28.93 1.67 -27.49
N PHE A 127 -30.04 0.94 -27.45
CA PHE A 127 -30.29 -0.21 -28.33
C PHE A 127 -30.31 0.19 -29.80
N ALA A 128 -31.03 1.25 -30.16
CA ALA A 128 -31.09 1.73 -31.55
C ALA A 128 -29.73 2.21 -32.07
N ARG A 129 -28.98 2.97 -31.25
CA ARG A 129 -27.61 3.41 -31.59
C ARG A 129 -26.69 2.22 -31.84
N CYS A 130 -26.67 1.23 -30.95
CA CYS A 130 -25.85 0.03 -31.11
C CYS A 130 -26.25 -0.80 -32.34
N THR A 131 -27.55 -0.90 -32.63
CA THR A 131 -28.08 -1.65 -33.78
C THR A 131 -27.67 -1.00 -35.09
N ILE A 132 -27.81 0.32 -35.21
CA ILE A 132 -27.41 1.06 -36.42
C ILE A 132 -25.89 0.98 -36.61
N THR A 133 -25.11 1.18 -35.55
CA THR A 133 -23.64 1.04 -35.58
C THR A 133 -23.21 -0.37 -36.00
N LEU A 134 -23.91 -1.41 -35.54
CA LEU A 134 -23.68 -2.79 -35.96
C LEU A 134 -23.98 -3.01 -37.45
N ILE A 135 -25.11 -2.51 -37.95
CA ILE A 135 -25.50 -2.67 -39.37
C ILE A 135 -24.53 -1.92 -40.29
N LEU A 136 -24.20 -0.67 -39.98
CA LEU A 136 -23.30 0.15 -40.81
C LEU A 136 -21.86 -0.38 -40.79
N SER A 137 -21.36 -0.80 -39.63
CA SER A 137 -20.04 -1.42 -39.54
C SER A 137 -19.97 -2.75 -40.28
N TYR A 138 -21.04 -3.55 -40.25
CA TYR A 138 -21.15 -4.78 -41.03
C TYR A 138 -21.15 -4.52 -42.54
N LEU A 139 -21.98 -3.58 -43.02
CA LEU A 139 -22.09 -3.23 -44.44
C LEU A 139 -20.76 -2.70 -44.98
N TRP A 140 -20.05 -1.87 -44.21
CA TRP A 140 -18.75 -1.34 -44.60
C TRP A 140 -17.69 -2.44 -44.64
N LEU A 141 -17.61 -3.33 -43.63
CA LEU A 141 -16.68 -4.46 -43.64
C LEU A 141 -16.91 -5.39 -44.84
N ARG A 142 -18.18 -5.68 -45.15
CA ARG A 142 -18.56 -6.53 -46.29
C ARG A 142 -18.30 -5.86 -47.63
N GLY A 143 -18.55 -4.56 -47.75
CA GLY A 143 -18.28 -3.77 -48.95
C GLY A 143 -16.80 -3.71 -49.33
N ASN A 144 -15.90 -3.79 -48.33
CA ASN A 144 -14.46 -3.81 -48.54
C ASN A 144 -13.84 -5.21 -48.67
N GLY A 145 -14.65 -6.28 -48.61
CA GLY A 145 -14.18 -7.66 -48.77
C GLY A 145 -13.26 -8.17 -47.65
N GLN A 146 -13.37 -7.61 -46.43
CA GLN A 146 -12.45 -7.89 -45.32
C GLN A 146 -13.01 -8.92 -44.32
N PRO A 147 -12.16 -9.70 -43.62
CA PRO A 147 -12.60 -10.72 -42.68
C PRO A 147 -13.28 -10.10 -41.45
N ILE A 148 -14.54 -10.50 -41.22
CA ILE A 148 -15.47 -9.94 -40.23
C ILE A 148 -14.91 -9.93 -38.79
N PHE A 149 -14.20 -10.99 -38.39
CA PHE A 149 -13.65 -11.15 -37.03
C PHE A 149 -12.17 -10.76 -36.92
N GLY A 150 -11.59 -10.19 -37.99
CA GLY A 150 -10.17 -9.92 -38.08
C GLY A 150 -9.29 -11.18 -37.96
N PRO A 151 -7.96 -11.01 -37.93
CA PRO A 151 -7.01 -12.10 -37.83
C PRO A 151 -7.03 -12.79 -36.46
N ALA A 152 -6.68 -14.08 -36.40
CA ALA A 152 -6.83 -14.93 -35.21
C ALA A 152 -6.14 -14.38 -33.95
N TYR A 153 -5.00 -13.70 -34.10
CA TYR A 153 -4.25 -13.11 -32.99
C TYR A 153 -4.92 -11.85 -32.41
N ALA A 154 -5.72 -11.12 -33.20
CA ALA A 154 -6.42 -9.90 -32.76
C ALA A 154 -7.75 -10.19 -32.04
N ARG A 155 -8.33 -11.38 -32.23
CA ARG A 155 -9.65 -11.76 -31.69
C ARG A 155 -9.76 -11.63 -30.17
N LYS A 156 -8.70 -11.95 -29.43
CA LYS A 156 -8.67 -11.82 -27.96
C LYS A 156 -8.82 -10.36 -27.53
N PHE A 157 -8.16 -9.43 -28.22
CA PHE A 157 -8.27 -7.99 -27.94
C PHE A 157 -9.65 -7.44 -28.34
N LEU A 158 -10.19 -7.88 -29.48
CA LEU A 158 -11.52 -7.46 -29.96
C LEU A 158 -12.63 -7.93 -29.01
N PHE A 159 -12.60 -9.20 -28.57
CA PHE A 159 -13.58 -9.71 -27.61
C PHE A 159 -13.47 -9.01 -26.25
N SER A 160 -12.24 -8.81 -25.75
CA SER A 160 -12.02 -8.10 -24.50
C SER A 160 -12.53 -6.65 -24.56
N ARG A 161 -12.35 -5.97 -25.70
CA ARG A 161 -12.86 -4.61 -25.94
C ARG A 161 -14.39 -4.58 -25.94
N ALA A 162 -15.03 -5.55 -26.58
CA ALA A 162 -16.48 -5.63 -26.64
C ALA A 162 -17.05 -5.78 -25.22
N LEU A 163 -16.49 -6.69 -24.41
CA LEU A 163 -16.92 -6.94 -23.04
C LEU A 163 -16.76 -5.72 -22.13
N THR A 164 -15.57 -5.11 -22.09
CA THR A 164 -15.31 -3.94 -21.23
C THR A 164 -16.12 -2.73 -21.66
N GLY A 165 -16.33 -2.55 -22.97
CA GLY A 165 -17.17 -1.47 -23.50
C GLY A 165 -18.65 -1.64 -23.15
N CYS A 166 -19.17 -2.88 -23.24
CA CYS A 166 -20.55 -3.18 -22.87
C CYS A 166 -20.80 -2.95 -21.37
N LEU A 167 -19.89 -3.42 -20.51
CA LEU A 167 -19.96 -3.19 -19.06
C LEU A 167 -19.91 -1.69 -18.70
N SER A 168 -19.06 -0.91 -19.38
CA SER A 168 -18.98 0.54 -19.18
C SER A 168 -20.27 1.25 -19.59
N LEU A 169 -20.84 0.92 -20.76
CA LEU A 169 -22.09 1.51 -21.25
C LEU A 169 -23.28 1.22 -20.31
N LEU A 170 -23.48 -0.03 -19.89
CA LEU A 170 -24.59 -0.39 -19.00
C LEU A 170 -24.45 0.26 -17.62
N SER A 171 -23.23 0.30 -17.09
CA SER A 171 -22.94 0.97 -15.81
C SER A 171 -23.17 2.49 -15.91
N PHE A 172 -22.85 3.11 -17.06
CA PHE A 172 -23.10 4.54 -17.29
C PHE A 172 -24.59 4.87 -17.38
N ILE A 173 -25.38 4.08 -18.12
CA ILE A 173 -26.84 4.25 -18.20
C ILE A 173 -27.48 4.09 -16.81
N TYR A 174 -27.01 3.10 -16.03
CA TYR A 174 -27.45 2.93 -14.63
C TYR A 174 -27.17 4.18 -13.78
N CYS A 175 -26.02 4.83 -13.98
CA CYS A 175 -25.68 6.07 -13.28
C CYS A 175 -26.58 7.25 -13.69
N ILE A 176 -26.88 7.42 -14.98
CA ILE A 176 -27.78 8.49 -15.46
C ILE A 176 -29.19 8.34 -14.87
N ARG A 177 -29.69 7.11 -14.70
CA ARG A 177 -31.02 6.88 -14.11
C ARG A 177 -31.10 7.23 -12.62
N ARG A 178 -29.96 7.30 -11.92
CA ARG A 178 -29.91 7.42 -10.45
C ARG A 178 -29.16 8.65 -9.92
N LEU A 179 -28.39 9.33 -10.78
CA LEU A 179 -27.73 10.60 -10.49
C LEU A 179 -28.32 11.69 -11.37
N PRO A 180 -28.31 12.95 -10.90
CA PRO A 180 -28.47 14.10 -11.78
C PRO A 180 -27.51 13.99 -12.98
N LEU A 181 -28.01 14.26 -14.18
CA LEU A 181 -27.25 14.15 -15.44
C LEU A 181 -25.86 14.80 -15.34
N SER A 182 -25.77 15.97 -14.72
CA SER A 182 -24.52 16.70 -14.49
C SER A 182 -23.50 15.90 -13.67
N GLN A 183 -23.92 15.18 -12.63
CA GLN A 183 -23.01 14.40 -11.77
C GLN A 183 -22.55 13.10 -12.44
N ALA A 184 -23.44 12.44 -13.18
CA ALA A 184 -23.08 11.25 -13.97
C ALA A 184 -22.05 11.59 -15.05
N ILE A 185 -22.23 12.74 -15.73
CA ILE A 185 -21.32 13.24 -16.77
C ILE A 185 -19.95 13.58 -16.19
N VAL A 186 -19.87 14.27 -15.04
CA VAL A 186 -18.59 14.57 -14.35
C VAL A 186 -17.79 13.32 -14.05
N LEU A 187 -18.47 12.29 -13.52
CA LEU A 187 -17.81 11.03 -13.18
C LEU A 187 -17.33 10.30 -14.44
N SER A 188 -18.07 10.39 -15.54
CA SER A 188 -17.65 9.85 -16.84
C SER A 188 -16.40 10.54 -17.40
N PHE A 189 -16.16 11.82 -17.10
CA PHE A 189 -14.96 12.54 -17.53
C PHE A 189 -13.67 12.14 -16.81
N THR A 190 -13.74 11.21 -15.86
CA THR A 190 -12.55 10.52 -15.32
C THR A 190 -12.01 9.43 -16.26
N THR A 191 -12.77 9.08 -17.32
CA THR A 191 -12.43 7.99 -18.26
C THR A 191 -11.15 8.24 -19.08
N PRO A 192 -10.87 9.46 -19.61
CA PRO A 192 -9.60 9.75 -20.29
C PRO A 192 -8.38 9.64 -19.37
N ILE A 193 -8.53 9.93 -18.07
CA ILE A 193 -7.48 9.78 -17.05
C ILE A 193 -7.21 8.30 -16.82
N MET A 194 -8.27 7.53 -16.59
CA MET A 194 -8.18 6.09 -16.40
C MET A 194 -7.58 5.43 -17.65
N ALA A 195 -7.95 5.86 -18.86
CA ALA A 195 -7.35 5.40 -20.11
C ALA A 195 -5.83 5.69 -20.16
N SER A 196 -5.39 6.87 -19.73
CA SER A 196 -3.96 7.23 -19.72
C SER A 196 -3.16 6.42 -18.70
N ILE A 197 -3.72 6.13 -17.53
CA ILE A 197 -3.10 5.29 -16.49
C ILE A 197 -3.04 3.83 -16.97
N VAL A 198 -4.15 3.30 -17.47
CA VAL A 198 -4.27 1.93 -17.96
C VAL A 198 -3.39 1.69 -19.19
N ALA A 199 -3.18 2.69 -20.05
CA ALA A 199 -2.28 2.59 -21.19
C ALA A 199 -0.82 2.27 -20.78
N ARG A 200 -0.37 2.73 -19.61
CA ARG A 200 0.93 2.35 -19.06
C ARG A 200 0.98 0.87 -18.65
N ILE A 201 -0.14 0.33 -18.18
CA ILE A 201 -0.26 -1.05 -17.68
C ILE A 201 -0.43 -2.04 -18.85
N ILE A 202 -1.39 -1.78 -19.75
CA ILE A 202 -1.78 -2.69 -20.83
C ILE A 202 -0.91 -2.51 -22.08
N LEU A 203 -0.68 -1.26 -22.50
CA LEU A 203 0.04 -0.95 -23.74
C LEU A 203 1.54 -0.68 -23.51
N HIS A 204 1.99 -0.70 -22.25
CA HIS A 204 3.36 -0.37 -21.84
C HIS A 204 3.87 0.99 -22.39
N GLU A 205 2.96 1.96 -22.59
CA GLU A 205 3.34 3.29 -23.05
C GLU A 205 3.99 4.11 -21.93
N LYS A 206 5.15 4.71 -22.20
CA LYS A 206 5.82 5.63 -21.27
C LYS A 206 5.12 6.98 -21.28
N LEU A 207 4.54 7.37 -20.14
CA LEU A 207 3.98 8.70 -19.90
C LEU A 207 5.11 9.71 -19.69
N LYS A 208 5.20 10.73 -20.55
CA LYS A 208 6.15 11.84 -20.33
C LYS A 208 5.61 12.75 -19.23
N THR A 209 6.50 13.40 -18.49
CA THR A 209 6.13 14.37 -17.44
C THR A 209 5.25 15.51 -17.96
N VAL A 210 5.46 15.93 -19.21
CA VAL A 210 4.62 16.92 -19.90
C VAL A 210 3.19 16.41 -20.12
N ASP A 211 3.02 15.13 -20.45
CA ASP A 211 1.71 14.53 -20.67
C ASP A 211 0.92 14.42 -19.35
N VAL A 212 1.62 14.12 -18.25
CA VAL A 212 1.03 14.08 -16.89
C VAL A 212 0.62 15.47 -16.43
N GLY A 213 1.46 16.48 -16.67
CA GLY A 213 1.11 17.88 -16.40
C GLY A 213 -0.10 18.36 -17.20
N GLY A 214 -0.17 17.99 -18.49
CA GLY A 214 -1.32 18.28 -19.34
C GLY A 214 -2.61 17.63 -18.85
N LEU A 215 -2.56 16.34 -18.50
CA LEU A 215 -3.71 15.59 -17.98
C LEU A 215 -4.23 16.17 -16.66
N ALA A 216 -3.31 16.52 -15.74
CA ALA A 216 -3.66 17.16 -14.48
C ALA A 216 -4.31 18.53 -14.71
N CYS A 217 -3.74 19.36 -15.58
CA CYS A 217 -4.29 20.67 -15.94
C CYS A 217 -5.70 20.55 -16.55
N SER A 218 -5.91 19.65 -17.50
CA SER A 218 -7.21 19.40 -18.12
C SER A 218 -8.25 18.90 -17.12
N PHE A 219 -7.88 17.97 -16.22
CA PHE A 219 -8.79 17.48 -15.18
C PHE A 219 -9.19 18.55 -14.17
N PHE A 220 -8.23 19.34 -13.68
CA PHE A 220 -8.54 20.46 -12.80
C PHE A 220 -9.41 21.51 -13.51
N GLY A 221 -9.16 21.79 -14.79
CA GLY A 221 -10.01 22.63 -15.62
C GLY A 221 -11.48 22.16 -15.63
N VAL A 222 -11.71 20.87 -15.86
CA VAL A 222 -13.06 20.26 -15.81
C VAL A 222 -13.67 20.38 -14.41
N LEU A 223 -12.92 20.12 -13.33
CA LEU A 223 -13.43 20.27 -11.97
C LEU A 223 -13.82 21.71 -11.63
N PHE A 224 -13.04 22.70 -12.08
CA PHE A 224 -13.36 24.12 -11.88
C PHE A 224 -14.64 24.53 -12.61
N ILE A 225 -14.82 24.07 -13.85
CA ILE A 225 -16.02 24.29 -14.66
C ILE A 225 -17.27 23.70 -13.96
N PHE A 226 -17.18 22.47 -13.44
CA PHE A 226 -18.32 21.80 -12.82
C PHE A 226 -18.66 22.25 -11.40
N ARG A 227 -17.69 22.77 -10.64
CA ARG A 227 -17.94 23.34 -9.29
C ARG A 227 -18.95 24.49 -9.34
N GLN A 228 -18.92 25.31 -10.40
CA GLN A 228 -19.83 26.44 -10.61
C GLN A 228 -21.30 25.97 -10.73
N ILE A 229 -21.55 24.85 -11.41
CA ILE A 229 -22.88 24.25 -11.60
C ILE A 229 -23.43 23.65 -10.29
N LEU A 230 -22.57 23.08 -9.45
CA LEU A 230 -22.97 22.58 -8.13
C LEU A 230 -23.40 23.70 -7.17
N THR A 231 -22.74 24.86 -7.25
CA THR A 231 -23.09 26.03 -6.41
C THR A 231 -24.38 26.72 -6.84
N THR A 232 -24.71 26.73 -8.13
CA THR A 232 -25.95 27.35 -8.64
C THR A 232 -27.17 26.45 -8.39
N GLN A 233 -27.07 25.13 -8.58
CA GLN A 233 -28.16 24.20 -8.28
C GLN A 233 -28.38 23.97 -6.76
N GLY A 234 -27.31 24.03 -5.96
CA GLY A 234 -27.37 23.89 -4.50
C GLY A 234 -28.07 25.03 -3.77
N ALA A 235 -28.21 26.21 -4.41
CA ALA A 235 -28.95 27.34 -3.85
C ALA A 235 -30.47 27.25 -4.09
N LEU A 236 -30.90 26.66 -5.21
CA LEU A 236 -32.31 26.55 -5.59
C LEU A 236 -33.05 25.41 -4.85
N LEU A 237 -32.31 24.38 -4.42
CA LEU A 237 -32.82 23.24 -3.64
C LEU A 237 -33.04 23.53 -2.15
N ARG A 238 -32.80 24.76 -1.67
CA ARG A 238 -32.99 25.12 -0.25
C ARG A 238 -34.43 25.52 0.13
N VAL A 239 -35.40 25.49 -0.79
CA VAL A 239 -36.75 26.01 -0.54
C VAL A 239 -37.86 24.93 -0.58
N GLY A 240 -37.56 23.64 -0.73
CA GLY A 240 -38.63 22.62 -0.80
C GLY A 240 -38.27 21.24 -0.24
N GLU A 241 -38.85 20.94 0.93
CA GLU A 241 -39.13 19.63 1.55
C GLU A 241 -37.98 18.76 2.11
N THR A 242 -38.03 18.63 3.44
CA THR A 242 -37.08 17.97 4.34
C THR A 242 -37.35 16.48 4.62
N ASN A 243 -38.27 15.81 3.91
CA ASN A 243 -38.62 14.40 4.20
C ASN A 243 -38.27 13.37 3.10
N TYR A 244 -37.80 13.79 1.92
CA TYR A 244 -37.42 12.87 0.83
C TYR A 244 -35.92 12.51 0.78
N ILE A 245 -35.09 13.09 1.65
CA ILE A 245 -33.61 12.99 1.59
C ILE A 245 -33.07 11.70 2.24
N ALA A 246 -33.83 11.04 3.12
CA ALA A 246 -33.35 9.86 3.86
C ALA A 246 -33.23 8.58 3.01
N ILE A 247 -33.96 8.46 1.90
CA ILE A 247 -33.97 7.27 1.02
C ILE A 247 -32.92 7.39 -0.12
N MET A 248 -32.50 8.61 -0.45
CA MET A 248 -31.56 8.90 -1.55
C MET A 248 -30.08 8.68 -1.19
N GLY A 249 -29.67 8.88 0.07
CA GLY A 249 -28.24 8.89 0.45
C GLY A 249 -27.49 7.55 0.28
N ARG A 250 -28.15 6.41 0.54
CA ARG A 250 -27.56 5.06 0.38
C ARG A 250 -27.37 4.67 -1.09
N ASN A 251 -28.33 5.05 -1.93
CA ASN A 251 -28.29 4.76 -3.35
C ASN A 251 -27.30 5.68 -4.07
N HIS A 252 -27.12 6.91 -3.59
CA HIS A 252 -26.20 7.88 -4.19
C HIS A 252 -24.75 7.39 -4.18
N VAL A 253 -24.25 6.88 -3.05
CA VAL A 253 -22.86 6.38 -2.93
C VAL A 253 -22.62 5.14 -3.80
N ILE A 254 -23.55 4.19 -3.80
CA ILE A 254 -23.48 3.01 -4.70
C ILE A 254 -23.44 3.48 -6.16
N THR A 255 -24.25 4.48 -6.51
CA THR A 255 -24.32 4.99 -7.87
C THR A 255 -23.03 5.72 -8.27
N VAL A 256 -22.38 6.44 -7.34
CA VAL A 256 -21.05 7.05 -7.57
C VAL A 256 -19.96 5.98 -7.72
N LEU A 257 -19.98 4.92 -6.93
CA LEU A 257 -19.04 3.79 -7.08
C LEU A 257 -19.24 3.05 -8.41
N VAL A 258 -20.49 2.86 -8.84
CA VAL A 258 -20.82 2.30 -10.16
C VAL A 258 -20.35 3.24 -11.28
N ALA A 259 -20.39 4.56 -11.08
CA ALA A 259 -19.87 5.52 -12.05
C ALA A 259 -18.34 5.47 -12.17
N LEU A 260 -17.63 5.33 -11.04
CA LEU A 260 -16.18 5.11 -11.05
C LEU A 260 -15.81 3.78 -11.71
N PHE A 261 -16.59 2.73 -11.46
CA PHE A 261 -16.45 1.44 -12.15
C PHE A 261 -16.66 1.58 -13.67
N SER A 262 -17.68 2.33 -14.10
CA SER A 262 -17.93 2.65 -15.50
C SER A 262 -16.74 3.37 -16.14
N SER A 263 -16.13 4.31 -15.42
CA SER A 263 -14.96 5.05 -15.92
C SER A 263 -13.70 4.20 -16.03
N ILE A 264 -13.43 3.32 -15.05
CA ILE A 264 -12.29 2.40 -15.10
C ILE A 264 -12.44 1.43 -16.27
N THR A 265 -13.62 0.82 -16.41
CA THR A 265 -13.92 -0.10 -17.51
C THR A 265 -13.91 0.60 -18.86
N GLY A 266 -14.37 1.85 -18.95
CA GLY A 266 -14.23 2.71 -20.13
C GLY A 266 -12.78 3.03 -20.48
N GLY A 267 -11.92 3.28 -19.49
CA GLY A 267 -10.49 3.52 -19.69
C GLY A 267 -9.75 2.29 -20.21
N ILE A 268 -10.09 1.10 -19.69
CA ILE A 268 -9.61 -0.19 -20.20
C ILE A 268 -10.10 -0.40 -21.64
N SER A 269 -11.38 -0.10 -21.91
CA SER A 269 -11.98 -0.17 -23.24
C SER A 269 -11.20 0.67 -24.26
N TYR A 270 -10.83 1.92 -23.95
CA TYR A 270 -10.04 2.78 -24.85
C TYR A 270 -8.66 2.20 -25.17
N CYS A 271 -7.98 1.61 -24.19
CA CYS A 271 -6.69 0.95 -24.42
C CYS A 271 -6.84 -0.28 -25.33
N LEU A 272 -7.93 -1.03 -25.17
CA LEU A 272 -8.23 -2.20 -26.00
C LEU A 272 -8.70 -1.80 -27.41
N VAL A 273 -9.36 -0.65 -27.61
CA VAL A 273 -9.62 -0.10 -28.96
C VAL A 273 -8.31 0.05 -29.70
N LYS A 274 -7.32 0.69 -29.06
CA LYS A 274 -6.02 0.92 -29.67
C LYS A 274 -5.27 -0.37 -29.97
N ALA A 275 -5.21 -1.27 -28.98
CA ALA A 275 -4.58 -2.58 -29.17
C ALA A 275 -5.24 -3.37 -30.31
N GLY A 276 -6.57 -3.40 -30.32
CA GLY A 276 -7.38 -4.05 -31.34
C GLY A 276 -7.19 -3.45 -32.72
N ALA A 277 -7.35 -2.13 -32.87
CA ALA A 277 -7.23 -1.42 -34.14
C ALA A 277 -5.81 -1.49 -34.73
N LYS A 278 -4.78 -1.53 -33.87
CA LYS A 278 -3.40 -1.74 -34.31
C LYS A 278 -3.11 -3.19 -34.68
N ALA A 279 -3.76 -4.16 -34.02
CA ALA A 279 -3.60 -5.58 -34.33
C ALA A 279 -4.38 -6.00 -35.60
N SER A 280 -5.55 -5.42 -35.85
CA SER A 280 -6.37 -5.70 -37.03
C SER A 280 -6.02 -4.84 -38.26
N ASP A 281 -5.08 -3.89 -38.13
CA ASP A 281 -4.78 -2.80 -39.08
C ASP A 281 -5.98 -1.96 -39.54
N GLN A 282 -7.16 -2.21 -38.96
CA GLN A 282 -8.46 -1.67 -39.36
C GLN A 282 -9.22 -1.26 -38.11
N PRO A 283 -9.55 0.03 -37.93
CA PRO A 283 -10.27 0.52 -36.75
C PRO A 283 -11.71 -0.01 -36.71
N LEU A 284 -12.32 -0.27 -37.87
CA LEU A 284 -13.71 -0.69 -38.01
C LEU A 284 -14.02 -2.04 -37.35
N ALA A 285 -13.04 -2.95 -37.29
CA ALA A 285 -13.19 -4.24 -36.60
C ALA A 285 -13.48 -4.08 -35.11
N THR A 286 -12.94 -3.02 -34.47
CA THR A 286 -13.20 -2.73 -33.05
C THR A 286 -14.62 -2.25 -32.81
N VAL A 287 -15.15 -1.39 -33.70
CA VAL A 287 -16.53 -0.87 -33.67
C VAL A 287 -17.54 -2.01 -33.88
N PHE A 288 -17.30 -2.85 -34.89
CA PHE A 288 -18.15 -4.01 -35.17
C PHE A 288 -18.19 -5.00 -33.99
N SER A 289 -17.04 -5.30 -33.37
CA SER A 289 -16.97 -6.20 -32.21
C SER A 289 -17.76 -5.67 -31.00
N PHE A 290 -17.76 -4.35 -30.78
CA PHE A 290 -18.55 -3.71 -29.74
C PHE A 290 -20.05 -3.82 -30.04
N GLY A 291 -20.47 -3.53 -31.28
CA GLY A 291 -21.86 -3.65 -31.71
C GLY A 291 -22.45 -5.05 -31.55
N ILE A 292 -21.69 -6.12 -31.87
CA ILE A 292 -22.18 -7.50 -31.74
C ILE A 292 -22.60 -7.83 -30.30
N LEU A 293 -21.83 -7.34 -29.31
CA LEU A 293 -22.10 -7.65 -27.90
C LEU A 293 -23.06 -6.64 -27.27
N ALA A 294 -22.92 -5.36 -27.59
CA ALA A 294 -23.71 -4.29 -26.98
C ALA A 294 -25.18 -4.30 -27.42
N THR A 295 -25.48 -4.64 -28.67
CA THR A 295 -26.85 -4.69 -29.21
C THR A 295 -27.75 -5.70 -28.46
N PRO A 296 -27.39 -6.99 -28.33
CA PRO A 296 -28.22 -7.93 -27.58
C PRO A 296 -28.27 -7.58 -26.08
N ALA A 297 -27.17 -7.10 -25.49
CA ALA A 297 -27.15 -6.72 -24.07
C ALA A 297 -28.08 -5.54 -23.76
N THR A 298 -28.07 -4.50 -24.59
CA THR A 298 -28.96 -3.33 -24.45
C THR A 298 -30.40 -3.68 -24.81
N GLY A 299 -30.63 -4.57 -25.77
CA GLY A 299 -31.97 -5.09 -26.09
C GLY A 299 -32.60 -5.88 -24.94
N ILE A 300 -31.86 -6.82 -24.34
CA ILE A 300 -32.31 -7.56 -23.15
C ILE A 300 -32.62 -6.60 -22.00
N CYS A 301 -31.76 -5.58 -21.77
CA CYS A 301 -32.00 -4.60 -20.72
C CYS A 301 -33.22 -3.72 -21.01
N SER A 302 -33.47 -3.35 -22.26
CA SER A 302 -34.65 -2.60 -22.66
C SER A 302 -35.93 -3.38 -22.39
N PHE A 303 -35.99 -4.67 -22.74
CA PHE A 303 -37.16 -5.52 -22.45
C PHE A 303 -37.32 -5.89 -20.97
N ALA A 304 -36.23 -6.00 -20.21
CA ALA A 304 -36.26 -6.43 -18.81
C ALA A 304 -36.55 -5.29 -17.82
N PHE A 305 -36.18 -4.04 -18.15
CA PHE A 305 -36.20 -2.92 -17.21
C PHE A 305 -37.07 -1.73 -17.64
N GLU A 306 -37.61 -1.71 -18.87
CA GLU A 306 -38.44 -0.63 -19.41
C GLU A 306 -39.63 -1.22 -20.19
N GLU A 307 -40.79 -0.54 -20.18
CA GLU A 307 -41.93 -0.92 -21.03
C GLU A 307 -41.64 -0.42 -22.46
N PHE A 308 -41.62 -1.35 -23.42
CA PHE A 308 -41.25 -1.05 -24.80
C PHE A 308 -42.28 -0.13 -25.47
N VAL A 309 -41.88 1.08 -25.86
CA VAL A 309 -42.75 2.05 -26.56
C VAL A 309 -42.41 2.09 -28.04
N LEU A 310 -43.41 1.93 -28.91
CA LEU A 310 -43.22 2.04 -30.36
C LEU A 310 -42.89 3.50 -30.75
N PRO A 311 -41.76 3.77 -31.43
CA PRO A 311 -41.38 5.12 -31.81
C PRO A 311 -42.28 5.66 -32.94
N ASN A 312 -42.74 6.91 -32.78
CA ASN A 312 -43.34 7.70 -33.85
C ASN A 312 -42.34 7.92 -35.00
N PHE A 313 -42.85 8.25 -36.21
CA PHE A 313 -42.03 8.48 -37.40
C PHE A 313 -40.90 9.51 -37.19
N TYR A 314 -41.20 10.60 -36.48
CA TYR A 314 -40.21 11.64 -36.13
C TYR A 314 -39.13 11.11 -35.18
N THR A 315 -39.51 10.38 -34.13
CA THR A 315 -38.57 9.79 -33.17
C THR A 315 -37.73 8.69 -33.80
N PHE A 316 -38.29 7.90 -34.72
CA PHE A 316 -37.56 6.90 -35.49
C PHE A 316 -36.49 7.55 -36.38
N PHE A 317 -36.86 8.62 -37.10
CA PHE A 317 -35.91 9.38 -37.94
C PHE A 317 -34.77 10.00 -37.11
N LEU A 318 -35.07 10.47 -35.90
CA LEU A 318 -34.06 11.00 -34.98
C LEU A 318 -33.14 9.94 -34.39
N MET A 319 -33.68 8.78 -33.99
CA MET A 319 -32.86 7.64 -33.57
C MET A 319 -31.92 7.18 -34.70
N LEU A 320 -32.37 7.26 -35.96
CA LEU A 320 -31.57 6.99 -37.13
C LEU A 320 -30.41 8.01 -37.29
N ILE A 321 -30.68 9.31 -37.14
CA ILE A 321 -29.64 10.35 -37.15
C ILE A 321 -28.63 10.15 -36.02
N LEU A 322 -29.09 9.91 -34.80
CA LEU A 322 -28.23 9.65 -33.64
C LEU A 322 -27.37 8.39 -33.83
N GLY A 323 -27.93 7.34 -34.43
CA GLY A 323 -27.20 6.13 -34.80
C GLY A 323 -26.10 6.40 -35.82
N LEU A 324 -26.40 7.14 -36.90
CA LEU A 324 -25.41 7.55 -37.91
C LEU A 324 -24.27 8.38 -37.32
N LEU A 325 -24.61 9.36 -36.47
CA LEU A 325 -23.60 10.17 -35.76
C LEU A 325 -22.74 9.30 -34.84
N SER A 326 -23.35 8.39 -34.06
CA SER A 326 -22.61 7.48 -33.17
C SER A 326 -21.64 6.57 -33.92
N PHE A 327 -22.05 6.01 -35.06
CA PHE A 327 -21.17 5.21 -35.92
C PHE A 327 -19.98 6.04 -36.42
N SER A 328 -20.22 7.25 -36.92
CA SER A 328 -19.13 8.12 -37.39
C SER A 328 -18.16 8.51 -36.26
N ALA A 329 -18.68 8.84 -35.08
CA ALA A 329 -17.88 9.18 -33.91
C ALA A 329 -16.98 8.02 -33.47
N GLU A 330 -17.51 6.80 -33.39
CA GLU A 330 -16.74 5.61 -32.99
C GLU A 330 -15.64 5.25 -33.99
N VAL A 331 -15.90 5.41 -35.30
CA VAL A 331 -14.89 5.14 -36.35
C VAL A 331 -13.75 6.14 -36.29
N PHE A 332 -14.03 7.45 -36.20
CA PHE A 332 -12.99 8.47 -36.07
C PHE A 332 -12.23 8.35 -34.75
N PHE A 333 -12.93 8.02 -33.66
CA PHE A 333 -12.31 7.78 -32.36
C PHE A 333 -11.34 6.59 -32.38
N ALA A 334 -11.77 5.46 -32.95
CA ALA A 334 -10.93 4.27 -33.09
C ALA A 334 -9.70 4.53 -33.98
N ARG A 335 -9.87 5.26 -35.09
CA ARG A 335 -8.76 5.67 -35.96
C ARG A 335 -7.82 6.64 -35.28
N GLY A 336 -8.34 7.60 -34.51
CA GLY A 336 -7.55 8.55 -33.73
C GLY A 336 -6.65 7.86 -32.71
N LEU A 337 -7.20 6.92 -31.95
CA LEU A 337 -6.43 6.09 -31.01
C LEU A 337 -5.44 5.14 -31.69
N GLN A 338 -5.73 4.67 -32.90
CA GLN A 338 -4.82 3.82 -33.68
C GLN A 338 -3.55 4.58 -34.09
N LEU A 339 -3.69 5.86 -34.45
CA LEU A 339 -2.61 6.68 -35.00
C LEU A 339 -1.77 7.39 -33.93
N GLU A 340 -2.34 7.68 -32.75
CA GLU A 340 -1.70 8.49 -31.72
C GLU A 340 -1.51 7.81 -30.37
N LYS A 341 -0.67 8.41 -29.53
CA LYS A 341 -0.48 7.95 -28.14
C LYS A 341 -1.74 8.19 -27.32
N THR A 342 -2.09 7.23 -26.45
CA THR A 342 -3.35 7.30 -25.69
C THR A 342 -3.37 8.51 -24.76
N SER A 343 -2.22 8.86 -24.18
CA SER A 343 -2.08 10.06 -23.31
C SER A 343 -2.34 11.37 -24.05
N LYS A 344 -1.90 11.49 -25.31
CA LYS A 344 -2.15 12.69 -26.12
C LYS A 344 -3.60 12.77 -26.58
N ALA A 345 -4.15 11.65 -27.04
CA ALA A 345 -5.55 11.55 -27.42
C ALA A 345 -6.49 11.87 -26.26
N ALA A 346 -6.17 11.39 -25.04
CA ALA A 346 -6.95 11.66 -23.83
C ALA A 346 -7.07 13.16 -23.53
N ASN A 347 -6.03 13.95 -23.74
CA ASN A 347 -6.08 15.40 -23.55
C ASN A 347 -7.03 16.09 -24.55
N VAL A 348 -7.10 15.59 -25.80
CA VAL A 348 -8.00 16.14 -26.84
C VAL A 348 -9.45 15.75 -26.59
N LEU A 349 -9.73 14.61 -25.92
CA LEU A 349 -11.10 14.22 -25.56
C LEU A 349 -11.79 15.22 -24.63
N TYR A 350 -11.03 15.98 -23.84
CA TYR A 350 -11.60 17.07 -23.02
C TYR A 350 -12.16 18.25 -23.83
N MET A 351 -11.89 18.30 -25.15
CA MET A 351 -12.48 19.31 -26.05
C MET A 351 -14.01 19.22 -26.11
N GLU A 352 -14.59 18.02 -25.99
CA GLU A 352 -16.04 17.81 -25.93
C GLU A 352 -16.67 18.62 -24.78
N VAL A 353 -16.05 18.55 -23.59
CA VAL A 353 -16.49 19.28 -22.38
C VAL A 353 -16.40 20.79 -22.57
N ALA A 354 -15.32 21.26 -23.18
CA ALA A 354 -15.16 22.68 -23.44
C ALA A 354 -16.26 23.21 -24.38
N LEU A 355 -16.62 22.44 -25.41
CA LEU A 355 -17.66 22.80 -26.38
C LEU A 355 -19.07 22.75 -25.76
N SER A 356 -19.38 21.72 -24.95
CA SER A 356 -20.70 21.61 -24.30
C SER A 356 -20.96 22.75 -23.31
N GLN A 357 -19.92 23.25 -22.64
CA GLN A 357 -20.03 24.37 -21.71
C GLN A 357 -20.14 25.73 -22.43
N LEU A 358 -19.39 25.92 -23.51
CA LEU A 358 -19.52 27.11 -24.36
C LEU A 358 -20.94 27.22 -24.93
N TRP A 359 -21.54 26.09 -25.32
CA TRP A 359 -22.94 26.02 -25.72
C TRP A 359 -23.89 26.37 -24.57
N GLY A 360 -23.67 25.83 -23.37
CA GLY A 360 -24.48 26.15 -22.18
C GLY A 360 -24.47 27.63 -21.80
N ILE A 361 -23.31 28.30 -21.94
CA ILE A 361 -23.15 29.74 -21.73
C ILE A 361 -23.84 30.53 -22.85
N GLY A 362 -23.68 30.10 -24.11
CA GLY A 362 -24.30 30.74 -25.28
C GLY A 362 -25.83 30.62 -25.33
N SER A 363 -26.40 29.57 -24.73
CA SER A 363 -27.84 29.31 -24.69
C SER A 363 -28.60 30.09 -23.57
N TRP A 364 -27.98 31.09 -22.94
CA TRP A 364 -28.55 31.93 -21.86
C TRP A 364 -29.02 31.14 -20.62
N ARG A 365 -28.54 29.91 -20.41
CA ARG A 365 -28.94 29.07 -19.26
C ARG A 365 -28.06 29.25 -18.02
N ILE A 366 -26.90 29.91 -18.11
CA ILE A 366 -25.93 30.06 -17.01
C ILE A 366 -25.22 31.41 -17.09
N THR A 367 -25.33 32.26 -16.05
CA THR A 367 -24.49 33.47 -15.91
C THR A 367 -23.18 33.12 -15.19
N PRO A 368 -21.99 33.46 -15.73
CA PRO A 368 -20.73 33.19 -15.06
C PRO A 368 -20.47 34.22 -13.94
N SER A 369 -20.36 33.78 -12.70
CA SER A 369 -19.78 34.59 -11.61
C SER A 369 -18.34 34.15 -11.37
N PHE A 370 -17.39 35.02 -11.72
CA PHE A 370 -15.99 34.85 -11.32
C PHE A 370 -15.81 35.33 -9.88
N GLY A 371 -15.45 34.41 -8.98
CA GLY A 371 -14.77 34.67 -7.69
C GLY A 371 -15.27 35.82 -6.83
N GLY A 372 -16.05 35.50 -5.80
CA GLY A 372 -16.40 36.45 -4.73
C GLY A 372 -15.18 36.90 -3.92
N LEU A 373 -14.78 38.14 -4.14
CA LEU A 373 -14.17 39.02 -3.13
C LEU A 373 -14.86 40.37 -3.22
N GLU A 374 -16.16 40.40 -2.92
CA GLU A 374 -16.91 41.58 -2.51
C GLU A 374 -18.32 41.15 -2.09
N ALA A 375 -18.69 41.46 -0.85
CA ALA A 375 -20.05 41.31 -0.36
C ALA A 375 -20.92 42.43 -0.93
N ARG A 376 -22.00 42.06 -1.64
CA ARG A 376 -23.27 42.81 -1.86
C ARG A 376 -24.08 42.08 -2.92
N ALA A 377 -25.40 42.07 -2.95
CA ALA A 377 -26.46 42.34 -2.00
C ALA A 377 -27.69 41.70 -2.66
N VAL A 378 -28.50 40.99 -1.88
CA VAL A 378 -29.85 40.59 -2.30
C VAL A 378 -30.69 41.86 -2.41
N VAL A 379 -31.31 42.08 -3.56
CA VAL A 379 -32.34 43.09 -3.77
C VAL A 379 -33.71 42.43 -3.54
N PRO A 380 -34.49 42.84 -2.52
CA PRO A 380 -35.93 42.63 -2.47
C PRO A 380 -36.67 43.73 -3.27
N PRO A 381 -37.97 43.57 -3.60
CA PRO A 381 -38.68 44.42 -4.56
C PRO A 381 -38.89 45.86 -4.05
N PRO A 382 -39.20 46.82 -4.94
CA PRO A 382 -39.16 48.24 -4.63
C PRO A 382 -40.48 48.73 -4.03
N SER A 383 -40.42 49.40 -2.87
CA SER A 383 -41.31 50.53 -2.57
C SER A 383 -40.82 51.38 -1.39
N SER A 384 -40.40 52.59 -1.75
CA SER A 384 -40.64 53.88 -1.07
C SER A 384 -40.15 54.15 0.36
N GLN A 385 -39.10 54.98 0.39
CA GLN A 385 -39.09 56.37 0.87
C GLN A 385 -38.60 56.72 2.30
N ASN A 386 -37.55 57.56 2.26
CA ASN A 386 -37.25 58.73 3.09
C ASN A 386 -36.53 58.49 4.43
N LEU A 387 -35.54 59.28 4.85
CA LEU A 387 -34.75 60.41 4.33
C LEU A 387 -33.74 60.73 5.48
N ILE A 388 -32.74 61.58 5.19
CA ILE A 388 -31.88 62.38 6.12
C ILE A 388 -30.48 61.78 6.38
N VAL A 389 -29.33 62.47 6.21
CA VAL A 389 -28.83 63.65 5.46
C VAL A 389 -27.29 63.65 5.62
N ALA A 390 -26.62 64.27 4.64
CA ALA A 390 -25.19 64.58 4.39
C ALA A 390 -24.16 64.83 5.54
N LEU A 391 -22.95 64.27 5.31
CA LEU A 391 -21.54 64.81 5.30
C LEU A 391 -21.14 66.07 6.11
N PRO A 392 -19.86 66.26 6.59
CA PRO A 392 -18.60 65.84 5.93
C PRO A 392 -17.37 65.40 6.80
N TYR A 393 -16.43 64.70 6.15
CA TYR A 393 -14.95 64.83 6.22
C TYR A 393 -14.20 65.24 7.53
N ARG A 394 -13.41 64.34 8.15
CA ARG A 394 -12.01 64.61 8.59
C ARG A 394 -11.17 63.37 8.99
N ARG A 395 -9.86 63.53 8.76
CA ARG A 395 -8.68 62.64 8.90
C ARG A 395 -8.39 62.04 10.29
N GLY A 396 -7.74 60.88 10.28
CA GLY A 396 -6.51 60.61 11.05
C GLY A 396 -6.59 59.51 12.12
N GLY A 397 -5.60 58.60 12.15
CA GLY A 397 -5.24 57.90 13.39
C GLY A 397 -5.10 56.36 13.39
N TRP A 398 -4.44 55.73 12.42
CA TRP A 398 -4.03 54.31 12.57
C TRP A 398 -2.57 54.01 12.15
N ALA A 399 -1.89 54.93 11.47
CA ALA A 399 -0.51 54.74 11.00
C ALA A 399 0.58 55.05 12.05
N THR A 400 0.21 55.62 13.21
CA THR A 400 1.17 56.05 14.25
C THR A 400 1.42 54.98 15.32
N ILE A 401 0.44 54.11 15.60
CA ILE A 401 0.55 53.07 16.65
C ILE A 401 1.40 51.88 16.18
N LEU A 402 1.41 51.58 14.87
CA LEU A 402 2.22 50.49 14.33
C LEU A 402 3.72 50.85 14.24
N LYS A 403 4.04 52.15 14.16
CA LYS A 403 5.42 52.62 13.95
C LYS A 403 6.23 52.70 15.25
N GLU A 404 5.59 52.83 16.40
CA GLU A 404 6.28 52.80 17.70
C GLU A 404 6.54 51.38 18.21
N LYS A 405 5.65 50.42 17.90
CA LYS A 405 5.83 49.03 18.34
C LYS A 405 6.98 48.30 17.63
N ILE A 406 7.30 48.71 16.40
CA ILE A 406 8.45 48.19 15.63
C ILE A 406 9.78 48.86 16.06
N LYS A 407 9.73 50.00 16.74
CA LYS A 407 10.94 50.72 17.19
C LYS A 407 11.49 50.20 18.53
N GLY A 408 10.69 49.45 19.29
CA GLY A 408 11.08 48.81 20.55
C GLY A 408 11.98 47.59 20.39
N ASP A 409 11.70 46.72 19.41
CA ASP A 409 12.44 45.46 19.22
C ASP A 409 13.78 45.62 18.48
N LEU A 410 14.03 46.76 17.83
CA LEU A 410 15.27 47.03 17.09
C LEU A 410 16.45 47.52 17.94
N LYS A 411 16.28 47.72 19.25
CA LYS A 411 17.38 48.12 20.16
C LYS A 411 18.21 46.95 20.71
N LEU A 412 17.76 45.70 20.57
CA LEU A 412 18.49 44.52 21.05
C LEU A 412 19.43 43.86 20.02
N GLN A 413 19.34 44.23 18.73
CA GLN A 413 20.12 43.58 17.65
C GLN A 413 21.54 44.14 17.45
N ARG A 414 21.86 45.36 17.88
CA ARG A 414 23.17 46.00 17.61
C ARG A 414 24.40 45.33 18.27
N PRO A 415 24.37 44.80 19.51
CA PRO A 415 25.54 44.12 20.08
C PRO A 415 25.76 42.71 19.47
N ILE A 416 24.68 42.04 19.07
CA ILE A 416 24.71 40.70 18.47
C ILE A 416 25.32 40.75 17.06
N GLN A 417 24.94 41.75 16.26
CA GLN A 417 25.48 41.93 14.91
C GLN A 417 26.98 42.29 14.92
N LYS A 418 27.45 43.06 15.90
CA LYS A 418 28.88 43.38 16.06
C LYS A 418 29.70 42.15 16.46
N THR A 419 29.19 41.30 17.33
CA THR A 419 29.89 40.09 17.80
C THR A 419 30.02 39.04 16.68
N ILE A 420 28.99 38.89 15.85
CA ILE A 420 29.01 38.04 14.66
C ILE A 420 30.00 38.59 13.62
N HIS A 421 30.05 39.90 13.42
CA HIS A 421 30.98 40.53 12.48
C HIS A 421 32.46 40.39 12.89
N TYR A 422 32.79 40.53 14.18
CA TYR A 422 34.15 40.30 14.68
C TYR A 422 34.59 38.83 14.58
N SER A 423 33.68 37.89 14.83
CA SER A 423 33.96 36.44 14.73
C SER A 423 34.20 36.01 13.27
N LEU A 424 33.41 36.53 12.33
CA LEU A 424 33.62 36.30 10.90
C LEU A 424 34.94 36.91 10.40
N LYS A 425 35.33 38.10 10.89
CA LYS A 425 36.58 38.76 10.53
C LYS A 425 37.81 38.02 11.06
N ALA A 426 37.76 37.47 12.27
CA ALA A 426 38.84 36.63 12.83
C ALA A 426 39.01 35.32 12.04
N THR A 427 37.90 34.70 11.63
CA THR A 427 37.91 33.48 10.82
C THR A 427 38.50 33.72 9.43
N TYR A 428 38.19 34.88 8.82
CA TYR A 428 38.74 35.28 7.52
C TYR A 428 40.24 35.57 7.55
N VAL A 429 40.74 36.19 8.62
CA VAL A 429 42.17 36.47 8.81
C VAL A 429 42.98 35.19 9.05
N LEU A 430 42.44 34.23 9.81
CA LEU A 430 43.04 32.90 9.97
C LEU A 430 43.06 32.09 8.66
N LEU A 431 42.02 32.23 7.83
CA LEU A 431 41.97 31.62 6.49
C LEU A 431 43.00 32.21 5.51
N GLN A 432 43.32 33.51 5.61
CA GLN A 432 44.36 34.15 4.80
C GLN A 432 45.77 33.77 5.26
N LYS A 433 46.01 33.75 6.57
CA LYS A 433 47.33 33.37 7.13
C LYS A 433 47.71 31.92 6.80
N LYS A 434 46.72 31.01 6.73
CA LYS A 434 46.91 29.60 6.32
C LYS A 434 46.94 29.38 4.80
N LYS A 435 46.71 30.43 4.01
CA LYS A 435 46.86 30.44 2.55
C LYS A 435 48.29 30.81 2.15
N GLU A 436 48.97 31.63 2.96
CA GLU A 436 50.40 31.95 2.82
C GLU A 436 51.30 30.77 3.23
N GLU A 437 51.00 30.03 4.30
CA GLU A 437 51.69 28.76 4.64
C GLU A 437 51.55 27.67 3.56
N ARG A 438 50.56 27.81 2.67
CA ARG A 438 50.28 26.89 1.56
C ARG A 438 51.26 27.05 0.39
N ALA A 439 52.00 28.16 0.34
CA ALA A 439 52.98 28.44 -0.71
C ALA A 439 54.39 27.90 -0.38
N GLU A 440 54.73 27.69 0.90
CA GLU A 440 56.09 27.29 1.32
C GLU A 440 56.32 25.76 1.36
N LEU A 441 55.27 24.92 1.40
CA LEU A 441 55.44 23.49 1.69
C LEU A 441 55.50 22.53 0.48
N GLY A 442 55.43 23.00 -0.77
CA GLY A 442 55.85 22.20 -1.94
C GLY A 442 55.18 20.82 -2.15
N TRP A 443 53.85 20.71 -2.00
CA TRP A 443 53.08 19.45 -2.20
C TRP A 443 52.61 19.22 -3.66
N GLY A 444 53.25 19.88 -4.64
CA GLY A 444 52.86 19.79 -6.06
C GLY A 444 53.44 18.60 -6.83
N GLU A 445 54.61 18.08 -6.43
CA GLU A 445 55.37 17.16 -7.30
C GLU A 445 55.23 15.67 -6.98
N ARG A 446 54.64 15.29 -5.84
CA ARG A 446 54.57 13.87 -5.43
C ARG A 446 53.33 13.10 -5.94
N CYS A 447 52.29 13.81 -6.41
CA CYS A 447 51.08 13.18 -6.97
C CYS A 447 51.18 12.81 -8.46
N HIS A 448 52.21 13.28 -9.18
CA HIS A 448 52.26 13.09 -10.64
C HIS A 448 52.89 11.76 -11.10
N ARG A 449 53.45 10.96 -10.19
CA ARG A 449 54.21 9.74 -10.54
C ARG A 449 53.47 8.40 -10.36
N HIS A 450 52.21 8.42 -9.90
CA HIS A 450 51.37 7.22 -9.74
C HIS A 450 49.99 7.40 -10.40
N THR A 451 49.94 7.65 -11.71
CA THR A 451 48.69 7.61 -12.48
C THR A 451 48.93 7.10 -13.90
N THR A 452 49.20 5.80 -14.01
CA THR A 452 48.90 5.03 -15.22
C THR A 452 48.14 3.78 -14.81
N VAL A 453 46.83 3.91 -14.55
CA VAL A 453 45.75 2.93 -14.83
C VAL A 453 44.42 3.57 -14.42
N HIS A 454 43.42 3.48 -15.30
CA HIS A 454 42.08 4.04 -15.20
C HIS A 454 41.35 3.72 -13.89
N THR A 455 40.85 4.75 -13.16
CA THR A 455 39.50 4.81 -12.56
C THR A 455 39.25 6.18 -11.93
N HIS A 456 38.05 6.74 -12.16
CA HIS A 456 37.62 8.09 -11.74
C HIS A 456 37.23 8.20 -10.25
N SER A 457 37.59 7.23 -9.40
CA SER A 457 37.14 7.13 -8.00
C SER A 457 38.09 7.73 -6.94
N GLY A 458 39.37 7.96 -7.25
CA GLY A 458 40.35 8.44 -6.25
C GLY A 458 40.24 9.94 -5.88
N LEU A 459 39.64 10.77 -6.73
CA LEU A 459 39.51 12.21 -6.49
C LEU A 459 38.36 12.58 -5.52
N ALA A 460 37.37 11.69 -5.36
CA ALA A 460 36.22 11.94 -4.47
C ALA A 460 36.53 11.60 -3.00
N GLU A 461 37.39 10.62 -2.75
CA GLU A 461 37.75 10.19 -1.39
C GLU A 461 38.65 11.22 -0.67
N CYS A 462 39.61 11.83 -1.36
CA CYS A 462 40.40 12.93 -0.79
C CYS A 462 39.55 14.19 -0.51
N PHE A 463 38.50 14.42 -1.31
CA PHE A 463 37.59 15.57 -1.12
C PHE A 463 36.61 15.36 0.06
N TRP A 464 36.26 14.10 0.35
CA TRP A 464 35.37 13.74 1.45
C TRP A 464 36.06 13.74 2.80
N VAL A 465 37.29 13.20 2.89
CA VAL A 465 38.05 13.23 4.15
C VAL A 465 38.34 14.67 4.58
N TYR A 466 38.68 15.56 3.64
CA TYR A 466 38.98 16.96 3.93
C TYR A 466 37.73 17.77 4.33
N ASN A 467 36.57 17.52 3.71
CA ASN A 467 35.30 18.15 4.11
C ASN A 467 34.75 17.59 5.43
N PHE A 468 34.99 16.32 5.74
CA PHE A 468 34.58 15.73 7.01
C PHE A 468 35.35 16.34 8.18
N TYR A 469 36.67 16.51 8.06
CA TYR A 469 37.47 17.24 9.06
C TYR A 469 37.04 18.72 9.20
N PHE A 470 36.63 19.37 8.11
CA PHE A 470 36.12 20.74 8.13
C PHE A 470 34.76 20.86 8.83
N VAL A 471 33.85 19.91 8.60
CA VAL A 471 32.52 19.86 9.22
C VAL A 471 32.62 19.49 10.70
N VAL A 472 33.51 18.57 11.07
CA VAL A 472 33.76 18.19 12.48
C VAL A 472 34.42 19.35 13.24
N ALA A 473 35.37 20.06 12.64
CA ALA A 473 35.97 21.26 13.24
C ALA A 473 34.96 22.42 13.37
N ALA A 474 34.07 22.59 12.39
CA ALA A 474 32.99 23.59 12.45
C ALA A 474 31.94 23.24 13.51
N ALA A 475 31.58 21.96 13.64
CA ALA A 475 30.66 21.47 14.67
C ALA A 475 31.25 21.63 16.08
N ALA A 476 32.53 21.30 16.27
CA ALA A 476 33.24 21.51 17.53
C ALA A 476 33.32 23.00 17.90
N SER A 477 33.53 23.88 16.92
CA SER A 477 33.56 25.34 17.12
C SER A 477 32.19 25.92 17.47
N LEU A 478 31.11 25.40 16.85
CA LEU A 478 29.72 25.76 17.17
C LEU A 478 29.31 25.30 18.58
N LEU A 479 29.78 24.12 19.00
CA LEU A 479 29.52 23.58 20.34
C LEU A 479 30.26 24.38 21.41
N LEU A 480 31.51 24.78 21.16
CA LEU A 480 32.26 25.72 22.00
C LEU A 480 31.60 27.09 22.10
N ALA A 481 31.06 27.61 20.99
CA ALA A 481 30.30 28.86 20.96
C ALA A 481 28.98 28.74 21.74
N PHE A 482 28.31 27.59 21.68
CA PHE A 482 27.06 27.32 22.41
C PHE A 482 27.31 27.17 23.92
N VAL A 483 28.41 26.54 24.32
CA VAL A 483 28.83 26.44 25.72
C VAL A 483 29.26 27.81 26.27
N HIS A 484 29.96 28.64 25.50
CA HIS A 484 30.22 30.04 25.86
C HIS A 484 28.92 30.85 25.98
N PHE A 485 27.96 30.65 25.08
CA PHE A 485 26.66 31.30 25.11
C PHE A 485 25.86 30.93 26.37
N ILE A 486 25.82 29.63 26.74
CA ILE A 486 25.19 29.15 27.97
C ILE A 486 25.92 29.65 29.22
N SER A 487 27.25 29.71 29.19
CA SER A 487 28.07 30.24 30.29
C SER A 487 27.82 31.73 30.51
N VAL A 488 27.67 32.51 29.42
CA VAL A 488 27.30 33.93 29.46
C VAL A 488 25.85 34.12 29.90
N LEU A 489 24.92 33.25 29.50
CA LEU A 489 23.53 33.24 29.97
C LEU A 489 23.42 32.91 31.46
N LEU A 490 24.22 31.98 31.97
CA LEU A 490 24.30 31.64 33.39
C LEU A 490 24.99 32.75 34.21
N LEU A 491 25.96 33.47 33.65
CA LEU A 491 26.50 34.70 34.26
C LEU A 491 25.49 35.85 34.24
N CYS A 492 24.72 36.02 33.16
CA CYS A 492 23.65 37.02 33.06
C CYS A 492 22.46 36.71 33.97
N SER A 493 22.18 35.43 34.22
CA SER A 493 21.14 34.96 35.15
C SER A 493 21.41 35.38 36.60
N LYS A 494 22.68 35.56 37.00
CA LYS A 494 23.06 36.11 38.32
C LYS A 494 22.94 37.63 38.43
N PHE A 495 22.71 38.35 37.32
CA PHE A 495 22.56 39.81 37.30
C PHE A 495 21.09 40.28 37.31
N LEU A 496 20.11 39.37 37.21
CA LEU A 496 18.68 39.70 37.03
C LEU A 496 17.75 39.24 38.16
N LEU A 497 18.27 38.70 39.28
CA LEU A 497 17.50 38.47 40.51
C LEU A 497 18.26 39.00 41.74
N PRO A 498 17.93 40.18 42.27
CA PRO A 498 18.27 40.57 43.63
C PRO A 498 16.99 40.52 44.47
N SER A 499 16.57 39.34 44.91
CA SER A 499 15.61 39.17 46.00
C SER A 499 15.59 37.70 46.43
N PHE A 500 15.80 37.48 47.71
CA PHE A 500 15.86 36.20 48.44
C PHE A 500 17.24 35.56 48.64
N LEU A 501 17.61 35.59 49.93
CA LEU A 501 18.59 34.77 50.67
C LEU A 501 20.04 35.26 50.69
N HIS A 502 20.28 36.09 51.71
CA HIS A 502 21.51 36.09 52.51
C HIS A 502 21.93 34.64 52.85
N SER A 503 23.14 34.23 52.49
CA SER A 503 24.14 33.64 53.40
C SER A 503 25.27 32.95 52.63
N THR A 504 26.49 33.40 52.94
CA THR A 504 27.75 32.62 53.02
C THR A 504 28.30 31.86 51.80
N SER A 505 29.47 32.34 51.35
CA SER A 505 30.70 31.57 51.11
C SER A 505 30.63 30.33 50.19
N SER A 506 31.13 30.47 48.96
CA SER A 506 32.25 29.65 48.44
C SER A 506 32.46 29.93 46.95
N SER A 507 33.41 30.82 46.63
CA SER A 507 33.78 31.17 45.25
C SER A 507 34.79 30.18 44.63
N ARG A 508 35.23 29.13 45.36
CA ARG A 508 36.27 28.21 44.88
C ARG A 508 35.75 26.86 44.36
N SER A 509 34.56 26.42 44.72
CA SER A 509 34.00 25.12 44.28
C SER A 509 33.51 25.11 42.83
N SER A 510 33.10 26.25 42.28
CA SER A 510 32.55 26.34 40.91
C SER A 510 33.61 26.20 39.81
N ILE A 511 34.87 26.55 40.10
CA ILE A 511 35.98 26.49 39.12
C ILE A 511 36.49 25.06 39.00
N TYR A 512 36.59 24.32 40.11
CA TYR A 512 36.96 22.90 40.09
C TYR A 512 35.87 22.02 39.45
N PHE A 513 34.60 22.33 39.67
CA PHE A 513 33.49 21.58 39.06
C PHE A 513 33.42 21.75 37.54
N SER A 514 33.67 22.96 37.03
CA SER A 514 33.74 23.25 35.59
C SER A 514 34.94 22.56 34.92
N SER A 515 36.09 22.53 35.60
CA SER A 515 37.33 21.91 35.12
C SER A 515 37.23 20.38 35.06
N LEU A 516 36.59 19.74 36.06
CA LEU A 516 36.37 18.29 36.07
C LEU A 516 35.36 17.84 35.02
N LEU A 517 34.30 18.62 34.77
CA LEU A 517 33.33 18.35 33.71
C LEU A 517 33.97 18.42 32.32
N ALA A 518 34.84 19.40 32.09
CA ALA A 518 35.59 19.53 30.85
C ALA A 518 36.57 18.36 30.62
N PHE A 519 37.32 17.94 31.65
CA PHE A 519 38.25 16.79 31.55
C PHE A 519 37.52 15.44 31.36
N SER A 520 36.38 15.26 32.03
CA SER A 520 35.53 14.07 31.87
C SER A 520 34.94 13.99 30.46
N LEU A 521 34.45 15.11 29.92
CA LEU A 521 33.92 15.18 28.56
C LEU A 521 35.00 14.97 27.49
N ILE A 522 36.22 15.50 27.68
CA ILE A 522 37.34 15.29 26.74
C ILE A 522 37.78 13.82 26.74
N SER A 523 37.84 13.18 27.92
CA SER A 523 38.18 11.75 28.02
C SER A 523 37.11 10.86 27.41
N ILE A 524 35.82 11.19 27.61
CA ILE A 524 34.70 10.50 26.98
C ILE A 524 34.75 10.64 25.46
N VAL A 525 35.08 11.83 24.95
CA VAL A 525 35.24 12.08 23.50
C VAL A 525 36.45 11.36 22.92
N LEU A 526 37.60 11.32 23.62
CA LEU A 526 38.79 10.56 23.18
C LEU A 526 38.57 9.04 23.19
N VAL A 527 37.81 8.53 24.15
CA VAL A 527 37.38 7.12 24.20
C VAL A 527 36.36 6.83 23.10
N LEU A 528 35.40 7.72 22.84
CA LEU A 528 34.47 7.62 21.70
C LEU A 528 35.20 7.66 20.34
N VAL A 529 36.23 8.49 20.21
CA VAL A 529 37.05 8.59 18.99
C VAL A 529 37.94 7.37 18.79
N SER A 530 38.49 6.78 19.86
CA SER A 530 39.24 5.51 19.76
C SER A 530 38.34 4.31 19.47
N ILE A 531 37.10 4.30 19.96
CA ILE A 531 36.11 3.24 19.66
C ILE A 531 35.57 3.36 18.22
N MET A 532 35.62 4.54 17.60
CA MET A 532 35.17 4.75 16.21
C MET A 532 36.18 4.33 15.13
N ALA A 533 37.38 3.86 15.49
CA ALA A 533 38.45 3.56 14.53
C ALA A 533 38.48 2.10 14.01
N ASP A 534 37.73 1.17 14.62
CA ASP A 534 37.52 -0.16 14.04
C ASP A 534 36.27 -0.13 13.14
N ILE A 535 36.45 0.14 11.85
CA ILE A 535 35.40 -0.05 10.84
C ILE A 535 35.23 -1.55 10.60
N ILE A 536 34.59 -2.23 11.55
CA ILE A 536 34.03 -3.56 11.32
C ILE A 536 32.73 -3.33 10.54
N SER A 537 32.81 -3.29 9.21
CA SER A 537 31.61 -3.30 8.38
C SER A 537 31.00 -4.71 8.43
N HIS A 538 29.94 -4.90 9.22
CA HIS A 538 29.19 -6.15 9.20
C HIS A 538 28.51 -6.32 7.83
N PRO A 539 28.85 -7.34 7.03
CA PRO A 539 28.20 -7.55 5.75
C PRO A 539 26.73 -7.91 5.96
N PRO A 540 25.81 -7.46 5.09
CA PRO A 540 24.41 -7.81 5.20
C PRO A 540 24.24 -9.32 4.95
N MET A 541 23.87 -10.06 6.00
CA MET A 541 23.66 -11.50 5.91
C MET A 541 22.21 -11.84 5.52
N ASP A 542 22.05 -12.83 4.64
CA ASP A 542 20.75 -13.38 4.25
C ASP A 542 20.01 -14.00 5.43
N GLN A 543 20.77 -14.61 6.35
CA GLN A 543 20.30 -15.35 7.51
C GLN A 543 20.86 -14.72 8.80
N LEU A 544 20.04 -14.63 9.85
CA LEU A 544 20.50 -14.18 11.16
C LEU A 544 21.43 -15.22 11.79
N GLN A 545 22.36 -14.78 12.62
CA GLN A 545 23.21 -15.67 13.42
C GLN A 545 22.47 -16.05 14.72
N ASP A 546 22.87 -17.14 15.37
CA ASP A 546 22.36 -17.62 16.67
C ASP A 546 20.97 -18.29 16.73
N LEU A 547 20.50 -18.98 15.69
CA LEU A 547 19.36 -19.90 15.85
C LEU A 547 19.86 -21.26 16.31
N GLU A 548 19.25 -21.81 17.36
CA GLU A 548 19.66 -23.10 17.91
C GLU A 548 18.97 -24.28 17.21
N TYR A 549 17.70 -24.10 16.83
CA TYR A 549 16.95 -25.07 16.04
C TYR A 549 16.32 -24.41 14.82
N CYS A 550 16.74 -24.83 13.63
CA CYS A 550 16.12 -24.53 12.34
C CYS A 550 14.72 -25.14 12.20
N ILE A 551 14.04 -24.76 11.11
CA ILE A 551 12.66 -25.17 10.77
C ILE A 551 12.47 -26.69 10.74
N ASP A 552 13.43 -27.41 10.18
CA ASP A 552 13.38 -28.87 9.99
C ASP A 552 14.06 -29.66 11.12
N SER A 553 14.95 -29.02 11.88
CA SER A 553 15.55 -29.62 13.06
C SER A 553 14.55 -29.60 14.22
N ASN A 554 14.46 -30.71 14.95
CA ASN A 554 13.55 -30.83 16.07
C ASN A 554 14.34 -31.02 17.37
N PRO A 555 13.99 -30.31 18.45
CA PRO A 555 14.55 -30.60 19.76
C PRO A 555 14.14 -32.00 20.24
N PRO A 556 14.76 -32.52 21.32
CA PRO A 556 14.30 -33.71 22.01
C PRO A 556 12.80 -33.62 22.33
N TRP A 557 12.10 -34.77 22.39
CA TRP A 557 10.65 -34.81 22.58
C TRP A 557 10.17 -34.07 23.83
N ALA A 558 10.86 -34.24 24.96
CA ALA A 558 10.50 -33.55 26.21
C ALA A 558 10.60 -32.02 26.07
N GLU A 559 11.69 -31.52 25.49
CA GLU A 559 11.86 -30.08 25.22
C GLU A 559 10.81 -29.57 24.23
N THR A 560 10.54 -30.34 23.18
CA THR A 560 9.53 -29.99 22.16
C THR A 560 8.16 -29.80 22.80
N ILE A 561 7.76 -30.69 23.71
CA ILE A 561 6.48 -30.62 24.42
C ILE A 561 6.40 -29.37 25.30
N ILE A 562 7.47 -29.04 26.03
CA ILE A 562 7.49 -27.85 26.90
C ILE A 562 7.48 -26.55 26.07
N LEU A 563 8.26 -26.50 24.99
CA LEU A 563 8.29 -25.36 24.06
C LEU A 563 6.95 -25.18 23.34
N ALA A 564 6.27 -26.28 23.02
CA ALA A 564 4.93 -26.27 22.44
C ALA A 564 3.92 -25.71 23.44
N PHE A 565 4.01 -26.10 24.71
CA PHE A 565 3.18 -25.55 25.77
C PHE A 565 3.43 -24.04 25.99
N GLN A 566 4.69 -23.60 25.87
CA GLN A 566 5.04 -22.17 25.93
C GLN A 566 4.41 -21.37 24.78
N ASN A 567 4.43 -21.90 23.55
CA ASN A 567 3.74 -21.28 22.40
C ASN A 567 2.23 -21.17 22.62
N TYR A 568 1.62 -22.21 23.20
CA TYR A 568 0.20 -22.21 23.57
C TYR A 568 -0.12 -21.12 24.60
N ILE A 569 0.65 -21.03 25.69
CA ILE A 569 0.40 -20.02 26.73
C ILE A 569 0.51 -18.60 26.17
N VAL A 570 1.50 -18.32 25.32
CA VAL A 570 1.66 -16.98 24.73
C VAL A 570 0.46 -16.60 23.85
N MET A 571 -0.04 -17.53 23.03
CA MET A 571 -1.25 -17.32 22.21
C MET A 571 -2.53 -17.16 23.07
N LEU A 572 -2.57 -17.80 24.24
CA LEU A 572 -3.75 -17.74 25.11
C LEU A 572 -4.04 -16.31 25.57
N GLY A 573 -3.03 -15.44 25.73
CA GLY A 573 -3.23 -14.05 26.13
C GLY A 573 -4.19 -13.29 25.21
N THR A 574 -3.91 -13.24 23.90
CA THR A 574 -4.78 -12.56 22.92
C THR A 574 -6.15 -13.25 22.79
N SER A 575 -6.16 -14.59 22.86
CA SER A 575 -7.38 -15.41 22.79
C SER A 575 -8.35 -15.19 23.97
N VAL A 576 -7.86 -14.78 25.14
CA VAL A 576 -8.71 -14.45 26.30
C VAL A 576 -9.08 -12.97 26.32
N MET A 577 -8.16 -12.08 25.93
CA MET A 577 -8.39 -10.63 25.95
C MET A 577 -9.51 -10.20 24.98
N ILE A 578 -9.57 -10.77 23.77
CA ILE A 578 -10.58 -10.36 22.78
C ILE A 578 -12.02 -10.69 23.26
N PRO A 579 -12.38 -11.93 23.63
CA PRO A 579 -13.71 -12.24 24.15
C PRO A 579 -14.04 -11.52 25.45
N SER A 580 -13.05 -11.24 26.31
CA SER A 580 -13.27 -10.52 27.57
C SER A 580 -13.73 -9.08 27.37
N VAL A 581 -13.40 -8.46 26.23
CA VAL A 581 -13.88 -7.14 25.84
C VAL A 581 -15.21 -7.24 25.06
N LEU A 582 -15.32 -8.21 24.16
CA LEU A 582 -16.43 -8.30 23.21
C LEU A 582 -17.71 -8.92 23.79
N VAL A 583 -17.62 -10.00 24.57
CA VAL A 583 -18.79 -10.74 25.06
C VAL A 583 -19.65 -9.90 26.02
N PRO A 584 -19.08 -9.18 27.01
CA PRO A 584 -19.89 -8.30 27.86
C PRO A 584 -20.57 -7.18 27.06
N ALA A 585 -19.90 -6.64 26.03
CA ALA A 585 -20.46 -5.60 25.18
C ALA A 585 -21.67 -6.08 24.35
N MET A 586 -21.77 -7.39 24.09
CA MET A 586 -22.92 -8.02 23.43
C MET A 586 -24.09 -8.31 24.39
N GLY A 587 -23.86 -8.27 25.72
CA GLY A 587 -24.82 -8.71 26.74
C GLY A 587 -24.63 -10.15 27.22
N GLY A 588 -23.52 -10.81 26.85
CA GLY A 588 -23.23 -12.19 27.25
C GLY A 588 -22.77 -12.31 28.71
N THR A 589 -23.00 -13.49 29.29
CA THR A 589 -22.63 -13.86 30.66
C THR A 589 -21.17 -14.35 30.76
N ASP A 590 -20.65 -14.53 31.98
CA ASP A 590 -19.32 -15.13 32.20
C ASP A 590 -19.20 -16.56 31.63
N GLY A 591 -20.30 -17.31 31.64
CA GLY A 591 -20.37 -18.63 30.99
C GLY A 591 -20.25 -18.52 29.47
N ASP A 592 -20.91 -17.52 28.86
CA ASP A 592 -20.79 -17.25 27.42
C ASP A 592 -19.36 -16.86 27.04
N LYS A 593 -18.73 -16.03 27.87
CA LYS A 593 -17.32 -15.64 27.72
C LYS A 593 -16.40 -16.85 27.70
N ALA A 594 -16.55 -17.77 28.67
CA ALA A 594 -15.78 -19.02 28.70
C ALA A 594 -16.03 -19.89 27.46
N ARG A 595 -17.30 -20.00 27.00
CA ARG A 595 -17.67 -20.76 25.80
C ARG A 595 -17.04 -20.19 24.53
N VAL A 596 -16.98 -18.86 24.39
CA VAL A 596 -16.34 -18.19 23.24
C VAL A 596 -14.83 -18.38 23.27
N ILE A 597 -14.17 -18.24 24.44
CA ILE A 597 -12.72 -18.47 24.60
C ILE A 597 -12.35 -19.90 24.16
N GLN A 598 -13.10 -20.91 24.62
CA GLN A 598 -12.89 -22.30 24.24
C GLN A 598 -13.01 -22.50 22.73
N THR A 599 -14.05 -21.93 22.12
CA THR A 599 -14.29 -22.04 20.68
C THR A 599 -13.17 -21.39 19.88
N LEU A 600 -12.75 -20.18 20.27
CA LEU A 600 -11.65 -19.45 19.62
C LEU A 600 -10.33 -20.24 19.71
N LEU A 601 -10.00 -20.81 20.88
CA LEU A 601 -8.81 -21.64 21.05
C LEU A 601 -8.85 -22.91 20.20
N PHE A 602 -10.01 -23.58 20.13
CA PHE A 602 -10.18 -24.80 19.33
C PHE A 602 -9.91 -24.53 17.84
N VAL A 603 -10.55 -23.49 17.30
CA VAL A 603 -10.41 -23.12 15.88
C VAL A 603 -9.03 -22.53 15.59
N ALA A 604 -8.43 -21.76 16.51
CA ALA A 604 -7.06 -21.30 16.41
C ALA A 604 -6.05 -22.47 16.31
N GLY A 605 -6.28 -23.55 17.05
CA GLY A 605 -5.51 -24.79 16.94
C GLY A 605 -5.64 -25.43 15.54
N ILE A 606 -6.86 -25.55 15.03
CA ILE A 606 -7.10 -26.06 13.66
C ILE A 606 -6.40 -25.17 12.62
N ASN A 607 -6.58 -23.85 12.72
CA ASN A 607 -6.00 -22.87 11.80
C ASN A 607 -4.47 -22.90 11.86
N THR A 608 -3.87 -23.08 13.04
CA THR A 608 -2.42 -23.23 13.19
C THR A 608 -1.91 -24.50 12.51
N LEU A 609 -2.61 -25.64 12.65
CA LEU A 609 -2.26 -26.88 11.94
C LEU A 609 -2.35 -26.71 10.42
N LEU A 610 -3.45 -26.13 9.92
CA LEU A 610 -3.64 -25.86 8.50
C LEU A 610 -2.52 -24.96 7.95
N GLN A 611 -2.14 -23.93 8.69
CA GLN A 611 -1.09 -22.99 8.28
C GLN A 611 0.31 -23.63 8.28
N ALA A 612 0.61 -24.45 9.30
CA ALA A 612 1.90 -25.14 9.43
C ALA A 612 2.06 -26.31 8.46
N LEU A 613 0.96 -26.96 8.03
CA LEU A 613 0.99 -28.10 7.10
C LEU A 613 0.84 -27.67 5.64
N PHE A 614 -0.18 -26.89 5.32
CA PHE A 614 -0.58 -26.57 3.93
C PHE A 614 -0.42 -25.10 3.55
N GLY A 615 -0.44 -24.19 4.54
CA GLY A 615 -0.24 -22.75 4.36
C GLY A 615 1.20 -22.38 4.00
N THR A 616 1.81 -21.49 4.77
CA THR A 616 3.21 -21.10 4.52
C THR A 616 4.22 -22.17 4.93
N ARG A 617 3.85 -23.15 5.77
CA ARG A 617 4.78 -24.09 6.42
C ARG A 617 5.85 -23.43 7.29
N LEU A 618 5.72 -22.15 7.61
CA LEU A 618 6.55 -21.51 8.61
C LEU A 618 6.08 -21.90 10.01
N PRO A 619 6.93 -21.77 11.05
CA PRO A 619 6.52 -21.88 12.45
C PRO A 619 5.65 -20.67 12.85
N ALA A 620 4.49 -20.52 12.22
CA ALA A 620 3.56 -19.41 12.37
C ALA A 620 2.30 -19.90 13.08
N VAL A 621 2.09 -19.42 14.30
CA VAL A 621 0.88 -19.70 15.09
C VAL A 621 -0.22 -18.75 14.65
N VAL A 622 -1.45 -19.25 14.51
CA VAL A 622 -2.62 -18.48 14.04
C VAL A 622 -3.65 -18.39 15.17
N GLY A 623 -4.21 -17.20 15.38
CA GLY A 623 -5.19 -16.97 16.44
C GLY A 623 -5.99 -15.69 16.24
N GLY A 624 -6.80 -15.34 17.24
CA GLY A 624 -7.74 -14.23 17.16
C GLY A 624 -7.08 -12.89 16.88
N SER A 625 -7.62 -12.13 15.93
CA SER A 625 -7.08 -10.84 15.52
C SER A 625 -7.85 -9.66 16.08
N TYR A 626 -7.13 -8.62 16.49
CA TYR A 626 -7.73 -7.35 16.89
C TYR A 626 -8.21 -6.50 15.71
N ALA A 627 -7.80 -6.79 14.48
CA ALA A 627 -8.29 -6.09 13.28
C ALA A 627 -9.82 -6.14 13.17
N TYR A 628 -10.42 -7.19 13.72
CA TYR A 628 -11.85 -7.46 13.69
C TYR A 628 -12.64 -6.71 14.77
N VAL A 629 -11.99 -6.18 15.81
CA VAL A 629 -12.68 -5.55 16.94
C VAL A 629 -13.48 -4.32 16.50
N VAL A 630 -12.95 -3.51 15.57
CA VAL A 630 -13.64 -2.31 15.06
C VAL A 630 -14.91 -2.69 14.28
N PRO A 631 -14.87 -3.59 13.28
CA PRO A 631 -16.09 -4.06 12.62
C PRO A 631 -17.07 -4.78 13.55
N ILE A 632 -16.59 -5.57 14.51
CA ILE A 632 -17.45 -6.25 15.48
C ILE A 632 -18.16 -5.23 16.37
N ALA A 633 -17.44 -4.20 16.85
CA ALA A 633 -18.04 -3.12 17.63
C ALA A 633 -19.12 -2.36 16.84
N TYR A 634 -18.96 -2.23 15.52
CA TYR A 634 -20.00 -1.70 14.63
C TYR A 634 -21.23 -2.63 14.59
N ILE A 635 -21.05 -3.95 14.46
CA ILE A 635 -22.15 -4.92 14.46
C ILE A 635 -22.88 -4.89 15.81
N ILE A 636 -22.17 -4.91 16.94
CA ILE A 636 -22.75 -4.86 18.29
C ILE A 636 -23.70 -3.66 18.43
N ARG A 637 -23.38 -2.53 17.80
CA ARG A 637 -24.14 -1.27 17.89
C ARG A 637 -25.23 -1.11 16.86
N ASP A 638 -25.46 -2.10 16.02
CA ASP A 638 -26.55 -2.02 15.07
C ASP A 638 -27.87 -1.81 15.81
N THR A 639 -28.65 -0.83 15.36
CA THR A 639 -29.92 -0.43 15.98
C THR A 639 -30.92 -1.59 16.06
N SER A 640 -30.83 -2.54 15.11
CA SER A 640 -31.63 -3.76 15.10
C SER A 640 -31.33 -4.64 16.33
N LEU A 641 -30.05 -4.81 16.68
CA LEU A 641 -29.57 -5.64 17.78
C LEU A 641 -29.69 -4.92 19.13
N GLN A 642 -29.47 -3.60 19.16
CA GLN A 642 -29.57 -2.80 20.39
C GLN A 642 -31.00 -2.62 20.90
N ARG A 643 -32.03 -2.82 20.06
CA ARG A 643 -33.44 -2.80 20.48
C ARG A 643 -33.84 -4.01 21.32
N ILE A 644 -33.04 -5.07 21.34
CA ILE A 644 -33.32 -6.28 22.10
C ILE A 644 -33.04 -6.00 23.57
N THR A 645 -34.08 -6.10 24.41
CA THR A 645 -34.00 -5.81 25.85
C THR A 645 -33.32 -6.93 26.63
N ASP A 646 -33.50 -8.18 26.22
CA ASP A 646 -32.82 -9.33 26.84
C ASP A 646 -31.34 -9.41 26.40
N GLY A 647 -30.44 -9.39 27.37
CA GLY A 647 -29.00 -9.41 27.15
C GLY A 647 -28.50 -10.71 26.52
N HIS A 648 -29.05 -11.85 26.93
CA HIS A 648 -28.61 -13.15 26.41
C HIS A 648 -29.07 -13.35 24.96
N GLU A 649 -30.32 -13.02 24.64
CA GLU A 649 -30.81 -13.05 23.27
C GLU A 649 -30.03 -12.09 22.37
N ARG A 650 -29.72 -10.88 22.85
CA ARG A 650 -28.87 -9.93 22.12
C ARG A 650 -27.49 -10.51 21.82
N PHE A 651 -26.90 -11.23 22.77
CA PHE A 651 -25.62 -11.90 22.57
C PHE A 651 -25.70 -12.97 21.48
N ILE A 652 -26.70 -13.85 21.52
CA ILE A 652 -26.87 -14.91 20.51
C ILE A 652 -27.10 -14.32 19.12
N GLN A 653 -27.99 -13.33 18.98
CA GLN A 653 -28.25 -12.70 17.68
C GLN A 653 -27.03 -11.95 17.15
N THR A 654 -26.26 -11.29 18.01
CA THR A 654 -25.02 -10.61 17.62
C THR A 654 -23.95 -11.61 17.16
N MET A 655 -23.80 -12.75 17.87
CA MET A 655 -22.90 -13.82 17.45
C MET A 655 -23.28 -14.37 16.07
N ARG A 656 -24.57 -14.61 15.81
CA ARG A 656 -25.06 -15.08 14.49
C ARG A 656 -24.78 -14.08 13.36
N ALA A 657 -24.87 -12.78 13.64
CA ALA A 657 -24.53 -11.73 12.69
C ALA A 657 -23.03 -11.68 12.39
N ILE A 658 -22.18 -11.82 13.41
CA ILE A 658 -20.72 -11.92 13.24
C ILE A 658 -20.37 -13.17 12.43
N GLN A 659 -21.00 -14.32 12.70
CA GLN A 659 -20.79 -15.55 11.94
C GLN A 659 -21.10 -15.37 10.46
N GLY A 660 -22.27 -14.82 10.11
CA GLY A 660 -22.64 -14.57 8.71
C GLY A 660 -21.70 -13.57 8.04
N ALA A 661 -21.31 -12.51 8.74
CA ALA A 661 -20.37 -11.52 8.22
C ALA A 661 -18.96 -12.10 7.98
N LEU A 662 -18.45 -12.95 8.89
CA LEU A 662 -17.16 -13.62 8.73
C LEU A 662 -17.17 -14.62 7.57
N ILE A 663 -18.24 -15.41 7.41
CA ILE A 663 -18.38 -16.36 6.30
C ILE A 663 -18.29 -15.60 4.96
N VAL A 664 -19.06 -14.52 4.80
CA VAL A 664 -19.03 -13.73 3.55
C VAL A 664 -17.67 -13.06 3.35
N ALA A 665 -17.12 -12.43 4.39
CA ALA A 665 -15.85 -11.72 4.27
C ALA A 665 -14.66 -12.66 3.99
N SER A 666 -14.68 -13.89 4.53
CA SER A 666 -13.65 -14.91 4.30
C SER A 666 -13.51 -15.30 2.82
N SER A 667 -14.62 -15.30 2.07
CA SER A 667 -14.64 -15.65 0.65
C SER A 667 -13.68 -14.78 -0.17
N ILE A 668 -13.54 -13.50 0.19
CA ILE A 668 -12.65 -12.56 -0.49
C ILE A 668 -11.19 -12.93 -0.27
N GLN A 669 -10.81 -13.27 0.96
CA GLN A 669 -9.44 -13.67 1.25
C GLN A 669 -9.08 -15.02 0.62
N ILE A 670 -10.02 -15.96 0.59
CA ILE A 670 -9.87 -17.23 -0.13
C ILE A 670 -9.64 -16.97 -1.62
N ILE A 671 -10.49 -16.16 -2.25
CA ILE A 671 -10.37 -15.80 -3.67
C ILE A 671 -9.04 -15.10 -3.92
N LEU A 672 -8.69 -14.04 -3.18
CA LEU A 672 -7.45 -13.28 -3.36
C LEU A 672 -6.19 -14.11 -3.12
N GLY A 673 -6.24 -15.05 -2.17
CA GLY A 673 -5.14 -15.96 -1.85
C GLY A 673 -4.91 -17.01 -2.92
N TYR A 674 -5.94 -17.80 -3.27
CA TYR A 674 -5.80 -18.91 -4.22
C TYR A 674 -5.74 -18.46 -5.69
N SER A 675 -6.33 -17.32 -6.05
CA SER A 675 -6.18 -16.74 -7.40
C SER A 675 -4.80 -16.13 -7.66
N GLN A 676 -3.90 -16.14 -6.67
CA GLN A 676 -2.58 -15.51 -6.71
C GLN A 676 -2.58 -14.00 -6.92
N VAL A 677 -3.74 -13.32 -6.80
CA VAL A 677 -3.83 -11.86 -6.91
C VAL A 677 -3.00 -11.19 -5.81
N TRP A 678 -2.98 -11.74 -4.59
CA TRP A 678 -2.10 -11.24 -3.54
C TRP A 678 -0.62 -11.46 -3.87
N GLY A 679 -0.28 -12.61 -4.46
CA GLY A 679 1.05 -12.87 -5.00
C GLY A 679 1.47 -11.84 -6.07
N LEU A 680 0.55 -11.44 -6.95
CA LEU A 680 0.79 -10.37 -7.93
C LEU A 680 1.02 -9.02 -7.24
N PHE A 681 0.22 -8.68 -6.23
CA PHE A 681 0.40 -7.45 -5.44
C PHE A 681 1.74 -7.43 -4.69
N SER A 682 2.18 -8.57 -4.18
CA SER A 682 3.48 -8.69 -3.49
C SER A 682 4.70 -8.34 -4.37
N ARG A 683 4.52 -8.29 -5.70
CA ARG A 683 5.55 -7.84 -6.65
C ARG A 683 5.91 -6.36 -6.51
N PHE A 684 5.03 -5.55 -5.93
CA PHE A 684 5.29 -4.14 -5.64
C PHE A 684 6.14 -3.93 -4.38
N PHE A 685 6.37 -4.98 -3.60
CA PHE A 685 7.14 -4.92 -2.37
C PHE A 685 8.65 -4.96 -2.66
N SER A 686 9.39 -4.12 -1.94
CA SER A 686 10.85 -4.13 -1.85
C SER A 686 11.27 -4.30 -0.39
N PRO A 687 12.56 -4.61 -0.12
CA PRO A 687 13.08 -4.57 1.25
C PRO A 687 12.85 -3.22 1.94
N LEU A 688 13.01 -2.10 1.20
CA LEU A 688 12.75 -0.76 1.72
C LEU A 688 11.29 -0.56 2.13
N GLY A 689 10.35 -1.03 1.31
CA GLY A 689 8.92 -0.90 1.59
C GLY A 689 8.44 -1.85 2.69
N MET A 690 9.02 -3.06 2.79
CA MET A 690 8.65 -4.03 3.80
C MET A 690 9.23 -3.75 5.19
N ALA A 691 10.37 -3.06 5.28
CA ALA A 691 10.98 -2.69 6.56
C ALA A 691 10.02 -1.94 7.51
N PRO A 692 9.37 -0.82 7.10
CA PRO A 692 8.40 -0.15 7.95
C PRO A 692 7.14 -0.99 8.18
N VAL A 693 6.68 -1.78 7.20
CA VAL A 693 5.48 -2.61 7.34
C VAL A 693 5.66 -3.66 8.43
N VAL A 694 6.74 -4.44 8.36
CA VAL A 694 7.06 -5.45 9.37
C VAL A 694 7.36 -4.78 10.71
N GLY A 695 8.04 -3.64 10.69
CA GLY A 695 8.29 -2.82 11.88
C GLY A 695 7.00 -2.41 12.59
N LEU A 696 5.99 -1.96 11.82
CA LEU A 696 4.69 -1.53 12.30
C LEU A 696 3.74 -2.68 12.67
N VAL A 697 3.94 -3.89 12.16
CA VAL A 697 3.26 -5.08 12.69
C VAL A 697 3.62 -5.30 14.17
N GLY A 698 4.87 -5.05 14.57
CA GLY A 698 5.29 -5.05 15.97
C GLY A 698 4.92 -3.75 16.71
N LEU A 699 5.52 -2.62 16.28
CA LEU A 699 5.34 -1.31 16.95
C LEU A 699 3.88 -0.85 17.00
N GLY A 700 3.08 -1.20 16.01
CA GLY A 700 1.68 -0.80 15.92
C GLY A 700 0.80 -1.38 17.02
N LEU A 701 1.24 -2.44 17.69
CA LEU A 701 0.50 -3.06 18.79
C LEU A 701 0.91 -2.50 20.16
N PHE A 702 1.65 -1.37 20.22
CA PHE A 702 2.17 -0.80 21.49
C PHE A 702 1.10 -0.53 22.54
N GLN A 703 -0.13 -0.19 22.12
CA GLN A 703 -1.26 0.03 23.03
C GLN A 703 -1.61 -1.22 23.86
N ARG A 704 -1.24 -2.41 23.37
CA ARG A 704 -1.44 -3.70 24.07
C ARG A 704 -0.25 -4.10 24.95
N GLY A 705 0.87 -3.38 24.85
CA GLY A 705 2.04 -3.57 25.70
C GLY A 705 1.93 -2.73 26.97
N PHE A 706 2.72 -1.66 27.06
CA PHE A 706 2.88 -0.90 28.29
C PHE A 706 1.58 -0.27 28.83
N PRO A 707 0.67 0.29 28.02
CA PRO A 707 -0.58 0.83 28.54
C PRO A 707 -1.46 -0.23 29.23
N ALA A 708 -1.53 -1.46 28.67
CA ALA A 708 -2.25 -2.56 29.30
C ALA A 708 -1.52 -3.12 30.54
N LEU A 709 -0.18 -3.13 30.52
CA LEU A 709 0.65 -3.43 31.70
C LEU A 709 0.37 -2.44 32.84
N GLY A 710 0.28 -1.15 32.52
CA GLY A 710 0.06 -0.06 33.47
C GLY A 710 -1.25 -0.13 34.25
N ASN A 711 -2.23 -0.94 33.79
CA ASN A 711 -3.44 -1.21 34.56
C ASN A 711 -3.17 -1.97 35.87
N CYS A 712 -2.06 -2.71 35.93
CA CYS A 712 -1.57 -3.36 37.15
C CYS A 712 -0.03 -3.36 37.19
N VAL A 713 0.54 -2.24 37.62
CA VAL A 713 1.99 -2.00 37.66
C VAL A 713 2.70 -2.99 38.60
N GLU A 714 2.04 -3.37 39.70
CA GLU A 714 2.59 -4.23 40.75
C GLU A 714 2.90 -5.65 40.27
N ILE A 715 2.17 -6.14 39.26
CA ILE A 715 2.39 -7.46 38.63
C ILE A 715 3.16 -7.28 37.31
N GLY A 716 2.82 -6.24 36.56
CA GLY A 716 3.36 -5.99 35.23
C GLY A 716 4.85 -5.63 35.19
N ILE A 717 5.31 -4.72 36.07
CA ILE A 717 6.74 -4.32 36.09
C ILE A 717 7.64 -5.48 36.50
N PRO A 718 7.35 -6.25 37.57
CA PRO A 718 8.14 -7.43 37.91
C PRO A 718 8.23 -8.43 36.76
N MET A 719 7.14 -8.66 36.03
CA MET A 719 7.15 -9.52 34.84
C MET A 719 8.11 -9.01 33.77
N LEU A 720 8.04 -7.72 33.44
CA LEU A 720 8.90 -7.11 32.42
C LEU A 720 10.38 -7.21 32.81
N LEU A 721 10.72 -6.83 34.05
CA LEU A 721 12.09 -6.89 34.56
C LEU A 721 12.60 -8.33 34.63
N LEU A 722 11.77 -9.29 35.07
CA LEU A 722 12.15 -10.69 35.18
C LEU A 722 12.39 -11.32 33.81
N VAL A 723 11.55 -11.04 32.80
CA VAL A 723 11.75 -11.53 31.43
C VAL A 723 13.05 -10.99 30.84
N ILE A 724 13.33 -9.69 31.00
CA ILE A 724 14.60 -9.10 30.51
C ILE A 724 15.79 -9.66 31.29
N GLY A 725 15.69 -9.77 32.61
CA GLY A 725 16.71 -10.34 33.49
C GLY A 725 17.08 -11.77 33.13
N LEU A 726 16.07 -12.65 33.01
CA LEU A 726 16.27 -14.06 32.66
C LEU A 726 16.76 -14.22 31.21
N SER A 727 16.16 -13.52 30.24
CA SER A 727 16.46 -13.74 28.83
C SER A 727 17.75 -13.07 28.34
N GLN A 728 18.13 -11.92 28.90
CA GLN A 728 19.32 -11.16 28.44
C GLN A 728 20.51 -11.33 29.38
N TYR A 729 20.32 -11.14 30.69
CA TYR A 729 21.44 -11.09 31.65
C TYR A 729 21.85 -12.47 32.16
N LEU A 730 20.89 -13.36 32.38
CA LEU A 730 21.14 -14.71 32.93
C LEU A 730 21.26 -15.80 31.84
N LYS A 731 21.27 -15.40 30.57
CA LYS A 731 21.37 -16.29 29.41
C LYS A 731 22.58 -17.24 29.48
N HIS A 732 23.72 -16.73 29.95
CA HIS A 732 24.97 -17.50 30.02
C HIS A 732 25.13 -18.30 31.33
N VAL A 733 24.23 -18.14 32.30
CA VAL A 733 24.28 -18.86 33.57
C VAL A 733 23.69 -20.26 33.39
N ARG A 734 24.57 -21.24 33.20
CA ARG A 734 24.18 -22.65 33.05
C ARG A 734 24.10 -23.32 34.42
N LEU A 735 22.88 -23.42 34.99
CA LEU A 735 22.63 -24.11 36.26
C LEU A 735 22.89 -25.63 36.17
N SER A 736 22.73 -26.22 34.98
CA SER A 736 23.06 -27.63 34.68
C SER A 736 23.91 -27.72 33.42
N ARG A 737 24.90 -28.63 33.42
CA ARG A 737 25.98 -28.73 32.42
C ARG A 737 25.50 -29.11 31.00
N SER A 738 24.23 -29.49 30.85
CA SER A 738 23.68 -30.04 29.59
C SER A 738 22.49 -29.28 28.99
N PHE A 739 21.87 -28.30 29.69
CA PHE A 739 20.63 -27.66 29.20
C PHE A 739 20.58 -26.14 29.47
N PRO A 740 20.47 -25.28 28.44
CA PRO A 740 20.30 -23.84 28.61
C PRO A 740 18.84 -23.49 28.94
N ILE A 741 18.46 -23.69 30.21
CA ILE A 741 17.07 -23.52 30.69
C ILE A 741 16.58 -22.07 30.55
N PHE A 742 17.42 -21.08 30.92
CA PHE A 742 17.04 -19.66 30.91
C PHE A 742 16.95 -19.03 29.51
N GLU A 743 17.62 -19.62 28.51
CA GLU A 743 17.57 -19.15 27.12
C GLU A 743 16.30 -19.66 26.41
N ARG A 744 15.91 -20.92 26.65
CA ARG A 744 14.80 -21.58 25.96
C ARG A 744 13.44 -21.37 26.62
N PHE A 745 13.40 -21.36 27.96
CA PHE A 745 12.15 -21.32 28.75
C PHE A 745 11.90 -20.04 29.58
N PRO A 746 12.48 -18.85 29.26
CA PRO A 746 12.37 -17.69 30.14
C PRO A 746 10.91 -17.27 30.34
N VAL A 747 10.08 -17.34 29.30
CA VAL A 747 8.67 -16.92 29.35
C VAL A 747 7.87 -17.80 30.30
N LEU A 748 7.99 -19.12 30.21
CA LEU A 748 7.24 -20.05 31.05
C LEU A 748 7.62 -19.90 32.53
N ILE A 749 8.92 -19.79 32.80
CA ILE A 749 9.46 -19.56 34.15
C ILE A 749 8.94 -18.24 34.73
N CYS A 750 9.00 -17.15 33.96
CA CYS A 750 8.49 -15.85 34.40
C CYS A 750 6.99 -15.88 34.69
N ILE A 751 6.19 -16.48 33.81
CA ILE A 751 4.74 -16.60 34.02
C ILE A 751 4.48 -17.39 35.30
N ALA A 752 5.14 -18.52 35.53
CA ALA A 752 4.94 -19.32 36.74
C ALA A 752 5.26 -18.53 38.02
N PHE A 753 6.43 -17.88 38.09
CA PHE A 753 6.83 -17.10 39.26
C PHE A 753 5.91 -15.90 39.53
N VAL A 754 5.62 -15.10 38.49
CA VAL A 754 4.81 -13.89 38.66
C VAL A 754 3.35 -14.24 38.89
N TRP A 755 2.85 -15.33 38.33
CA TRP A 755 1.48 -15.80 38.58
C TRP A 755 1.32 -16.30 40.02
N ILE A 756 2.28 -17.05 40.56
CA ILE A 756 2.31 -17.42 41.99
C ILE A 756 2.35 -16.17 42.87
N TYR A 757 3.21 -15.21 42.53
CA TYR A 757 3.28 -13.92 43.22
C TYR A 757 1.94 -13.16 43.20
N ALA A 758 1.25 -13.12 42.05
CA ALA A 758 -0.07 -12.51 41.91
C ALA A 758 -1.15 -13.22 42.74
N ILE A 759 -1.09 -14.56 42.85
CA ILE A 759 -1.98 -15.35 43.72
C ILE A 759 -1.74 -14.97 45.18
N ILE A 760 -0.48 -14.89 45.62
CA ILE A 760 -0.12 -14.50 46.99
C ILE A 760 -0.63 -13.09 47.31
N LEU A 761 -0.45 -12.12 46.41
CA LEU A 761 -0.98 -10.75 46.57
C LEU A 761 -2.51 -10.70 46.62
N THR A 762 -3.17 -11.57 45.84
CA THR A 762 -4.65 -11.66 45.86
C THR A 762 -5.13 -12.26 47.18
N ALA A 763 -4.47 -13.31 47.67
CA ALA A 763 -4.80 -14.01 48.91
C ALA A 763 -4.50 -13.18 50.17
N SER A 764 -3.40 -12.43 50.18
CA SER A 764 -3.01 -11.53 51.28
C SER A 764 -3.94 -10.33 51.45
N GLY A 765 -4.90 -10.14 50.53
CA GLY A 765 -5.90 -9.08 50.62
C GLY A 765 -5.42 -7.71 50.13
N ALA A 766 -4.24 -7.62 49.51
CA ALA A 766 -3.62 -6.36 49.06
C ALA A 766 -4.54 -5.51 48.14
N TYR A 767 -5.46 -6.16 47.43
CA TYR A 767 -6.41 -5.50 46.51
C TYR A 767 -7.82 -5.28 47.06
N ARG A 768 -8.14 -5.67 48.32
CA ARG A 768 -9.53 -5.62 48.84
C ARG A 768 -10.09 -4.20 48.94
N GLU A 769 -9.24 -3.22 49.28
CA GLU A 769 -9.64 -1.81 49.47
C GLU A 769 -9.25 -0.90 48.30
N LYS A 770 -8.80 -1.46 47.17
CA LYS A 770 -8.42 -0.68 45.97
C LYS A 770 -9.64 -0.37 45.11
N ARG A 771 -9.52 0.59 44.18
CA ARG A 771 -10.59 0.94 43.22
C ARG A 771 -10.99 -0.28 42.38
N LEU A 772 -12.27 -0.36 41.99
CA LEU A 772 -12.84 -1.49 41.22
C LEU A 772 -12.03 -1.81 39.94
N ILE A 773 -11.50 -0.80 39.25
CA ILE A 773 -10.68 -0.98 38.03
C ILE A 773 -9.39 -1.75 38.34
N THR A 774 -8.71 -1.38 39.43
CA THR A 774 -7.51 -2.07 39.92
C THR A 774 -7.86 -3.47 40.40
N GLN A 775 -9.00 -3.65 41.07
CA GLN A 775 -9.47 -4.97 41.48
C GLN A 775 -9.72 -5.87 40.27
N ASN A 776 -10.33 -5.36 39.21
CA ASN A 776 -10.63 -6.14 38.00
C ASN A 776 -9.38 -6.49 37.19
N SER A 777 -8.34 -5.64 37.22
CA SER A 777 -7.12 -5.82 36.42
C SER A 777 -6.05 -6.65 37.15
N CYS A 778 -5.94 -6.48 38.47
CA CYS A 778 -4.86 -7.08 39.26
C CYS A 778 -5.23 -8.40 39.95
N ARG A 779 -6.52 -8.66 40.22
CA ARG A 779 -6.92 -9.86 40.96
C ARG A 779 -7.01 -11.08 40.05
N THR A 780 -6.61 -12.22 40.60
CA THR A 780 -6.65 -13.53 39.92
C THR A 780 -8.00 -14.25 40.06
N ASP A 781 -8.85 -13.86 41.02
CA ASP A 781 -10.08 -14.58 41.40
C ASP A 781 -11.38 -14.00 40.81
N ARG A 782 -11.34 -12.84 40.16
CA ARG A 782 -12.53 -12.09 39.71
C ARG A 782 -13.08 -12.51 38.34
N ALA A 783 -12.39 -13.37 37.59
CA ALA A 783 -12.79 -13.70 36.23
C ALA A 783 -14.01 -14.63 36.14
N ASN A 784 -14.38 -15.31 37.25
CA ASN A 784 -15.40 -16.37 37.35
C ASN A 784 -15.31 -17.46 36.27
N LEU A 785 -14.20 -17.54 35.54
CA LEU A 785 -14.00 -18.46 34.43
C LEU A 785 -13.96 -19.91 34.91
N ILE A 786 -13.30 -20.17 36.05
CA ILE A 786 -13.10 -21.53 36.57
C ILE A 786 -14.41 -22.13 37.12
N SER A 787 -15.25 -21.30 37.77
CA SER A 787 -16.53 -21.75 38.35
C SER A 787 -17.59 -21.96 37.27
N THR A 788 -17.57 -21.17 36.20
CA THR A 788 -18.58 -21.23 35.12
C THR A 788 -18.20 -22.16 33.97
N ALA A 789 -16.91 -22.52 33.81
CA ALA A 789 -16.48 -23.38 32.71
C ALA A 789 -16.91 -24.84 32.92
N PRO A 790 -17.49 -25.49 31.88
CA PRO A 790 -17.77 -26.92 31.91
C PRO A 790 -16.47 -27.74 31.93
N TRP A 791 -16.52 -28.93 32.52
CA TRP A 791 -15.39 -29.87 32.53
C TRP A 791 -15.01 -30.36 31.14
N PHE A 792 -16.03 -30.74 30.36
CA PHE A 792 -15.90 -31.19 28.98
C PHE A 792 -16.88 -30.42 28.11
N LYS A 793 -16.38 -29.78 27.05
CA LYS A 793 -17.22 -29.15 26.04
C LYS A 793 -16.53 -29.24 24.69
N PHE A 794 -17.17 -29.90 23.73
CA PHE A 794 -16.69 -29.95 22.36
C PHE A 794 -17.29 -28.78 21.56
N PRO A 795 -16.48 -27.85 21.01
CA PRO A 795 -16.99 -26.82 20.11
C PRO A 795 -17.48 -27.46 18.81
N TYR A 796 -18.67 -27.08 18.35
CA TYR A 796 -19.26 -27.61 17.11
C TYR A 796 -19.72 -26.46 16.20
N PRO A 797 -19.82 -26.70 14.87
CA PRO A 797 -20.28 -25.69 13.92
C PRO A 797 -21.70 -25.21 14.25
N LEU A 798 -21.97 -23.94 14.03
CA LEU A 798 -23.29 -23.32 14.22
C LEU A 798 -23.85 -23.43 15.65
N GLN A 799 -22.98 -23.52 16.67
CA GLN A 799 -23.41 -23.65 18.08
C GLN A 799 -24.26 -22.48 18.60
N TRP A 800 -24.20 -21.31 17.97
CA TRP A 800 -25.00 -20.13 18.32
C TRP A 800 -26.27 -19.99 17.46
N GLY A 801 -26.57 -20.97 16.59
CA GLY A 801 -27.67 -20.95 15.64
C GLY A 801 -27.25 -20.64 14.20
N PRO A 802 -28.22 -20.60 13.25
CA PRO A 802 -27.90 -20.36 11.84
C PRO A 802 -27.46 -18.91 11.60
N PRO A 803 -26.41 -18.69 10.78
CA PRO A 803 -25.81 -17.37 10.58
C PRO A 803 -26.79 -16.42 9.91
N THR A 804 -26.75 -15.14 10.28
CA THR A 804 -27.57 -14.10 9.67
C THR A 804 -26.71 -13.25 8.72
N PHE A 805 -27.19 -13.06 7.50
CA PHE A 805 -26.44 -12.38 6.45
C PHE A 805 -26.97 -10.96 6.27
N SER A 806 -26.20 -9.98 6.71
CA SER A 806 -26.43 -8.56 6.44
C SER A 806 -25.30 -8.02 5.57
N ALA A 807 -25.66 -7.33 4.48
CA ALA A 807 -24.69 -6.74 3.57
C ALA A 807 -23.82 -5.68 4.26
N GLY A 808 -24.40 -4.88 5.18
CA GLY A 808 -23.66 -3.86 5.92
C GLY A 808 -22.64 -4.45 6.89
N HIS A 809 -23.02 -5.50 7.61
CA HIS A 809 -22.12 -6.22 8.52
C HIS A 809 -21.00 -6.93 7.74
N SER A 810 -21.35 -7.55 6.61
CA SER A 810 -20.38 -8.24 5.75
C SER A 810 -19.35 -7.27 5.16
N PHE A 811 -19.80 -6.12 4.65
CA PHE A 811 -18.89 -5.11 4.09
C PHE A 811 -17.95 -4.54 5.15
N ALA A 812 -18.47 -4.23 6.34
CA ALA A 812 -17.62 -3.79 7.45
C ALA A 812 -16.60 -4.87 7.85
N MET A 813 -16.96 -6.16 7.78
CA MET A 813 -16.04 -7.25 8.10
C MET A 813 -14.95 -7.45 7.05
N MET A 814 -15.23 -7.12 5.78
CA MET A 814 -14.25 -7.21 4.68
C MET A 814 -13.02 -6.31 4.91
N SER A 815 -13.14 -5.18 5.59
CA SER A 815 -11.96 -4.35 5.91
C SER A 815 -11.01 -5.05 6.89
N ALA A 816 -11.54 -5.70 7.93
CA ALA A 816 -10.71 -6.47 8.88
C ALA A 816 -9.98 -7.62 8.20
N VAL A 817 -10.64 -8.29 7.26
CA VAL A 817 -10.04 -9.33 6.42
C VAL A 817 -8.85 -8.76 5.62
N LEU A 818 -9.02 -7.63 4.94
CA LEU A 818 -7.93 -6.96 4.20
C LEU A 818 -6.77 -6.53 5.10
N VAL A 819 -7.09 -5.98 6.28
CA VAL A 819 -6.10 -5.61 7.30
C VAL A 819 -5.32 -6.83 7.79
N SER A 820 -6.01 -7.91 8.13
CA SER A 820 -5.39 -9.14 8.64
C SER A 820 -4.48 -9.81 7.62
N MET A 821 -4.77 -9.66 6.32
CA MET A 821 -3.92 -10.11 5.23
C MET A 821 -2.60 -9.33 5.14
N VAL A 822 -2.63 -8.01 5.38
CA VAL A 822 -1.42 -7.17 5.44
C VAL A 822 -0.58 -7.52 6.67
N GLU A 823 -1.21 -7.61 7.84
CA GLU A 823 -0.55 -7.97 9.10
C GLU A 823 0.12 -9.34 9.01
N SER A 824 -0.60 -10.34 8.50
CA SER A 824 -0.06 -11.69 8.30
C SER A 824 1.08 -11.72 7.29
N THR A 825 1.04 -10.90 6.24
CA THR A 825 2.16 -10.77 5.29
C THR A 825 3.43 -10.26 5.97
N GLY A 826 3.31 -9.24 6.82
CA GLY A 826 4.43 -8.75 7.61
C GLY A 826 4.93 -9.79 8.62
N ALA A 827 4.01 -10.49 9.29
CA ALA A 827 4.34 -11.54 10.25
C ALA A 827 5.05 -12.74 9.58
N TYR A 828 4.64 -13.18 8.38
CA TYR A 828 5.35 -14.23 7.65
C TYR A 828 6.78 -13.82 7.29
N LYS A 829 7.00 -12.56 6.90
CA LYS A 829 8.34 -12.03 6.58
C LYS A 829 9.22 -11.92 7.83
N ALA A 830 8.64 -11.56 8.97
CA ALA A 830 9.35 -11.58 10.26
C ALA A 830 9.68 -13.02 10.69
N ALA A 831 8.70 -13.94 10.60
CA ALA A 831 8.85 -15.34 10.98
C ALA A 831 9.91 -16.05 10.13
N SER A 832 9.92 -15.85 8.80
CA SER A 832 10.96 -16.44 7.95
C SER A 832 12.35 -15.94 8.34
N ARG A 833 12.47 -14.64 8.63
CA ARG A 833 13.76 -14.03 8.98
C ARG A 833 14.29 -14.51 10.32
N LEU A 834 13.43 -14.62 11.33
CA LEU A 834 13.78 -15.15 12.65
C LEU A 834 14.04 -16.67 12.62
N ALA A 835 13.34 -17.41 11.75
CA ALA A 835 13.53 -18.84 11.58
C ALA A 835 14.68 -19.19 10.62
N ILE A 836 15.50 -18.21 10.20
CA ILE A 836 16.63 -18.39 9.26
C ILE A 836 16.19 -18.92 7.87
N ALA A 837 14.89 -18.87 7.56
CA ALA A 837 14.37 -19.23 6.26
C ALA A 837 14.59 -18.11 5.24
N THR A 838 14.64 -18.48 3.97
CA THR A 838 14.55 -17.53 2.86
C THR A 838 13.22 -16.77 2.93
N PRO A 839 13.16 -15.48 2.55
CA PRO A 839 11.89 -14.76 2.49
C PRO A 839 10.85 -15.50 1.65
N PRO A 840 9.60 -15.66 2.12
CA PRO A 840 8.59 -16.45 1.42
C PRO A 840 8.32 -15.88 0.02
N PRO A 841 8.38 -16.71 -1.04
CA PRO A 841 8.09 -16.27 -2.39
C PRO A 841 6.61 -15.95 -2.58
N ALA A 842 6.28 -15.22 -3.65
CA ALA A 842 4.92 -14.72 -3.90
C ALA A 842 3.85 -15.83 -3.90
N TYR A 843 4.18 -16.99 -4.47
CA TYR A 843 3.31 -18.17 -4.49
C TYR A 843 2.99 -18.67 -3.08
N VAL A 844 4.00 -18.87 -2.24
CA VAL A 844 3.87 -19.37 -0.86
C VAL A 844 3.12 -18.37 0.00
N LEU A 845 3.39 -17.07 -0.18
CA LEU A 845 2.69 -16.01 0.52
C LEU A 845 1.19 -16.03 0.19
N SER A 846 0.83 -16.13 -1.10
CA SER A 846 -0.57 -16.18 -1.53
C SER A 846 -1.28 -17.45 -1.05
N ARG A 847 -0.59 -18.60 -1.08
CA ARG A 847 -1.07 -19.86 -0.49
C ARG A 847 -1.35 -19.72 1.01
N GLY A 848 -0.45 -19.09 1.75
CA GLY A 848 -0.63 -18.80 3.17
C GLY A 848 -1.85 -17.93 3.46
N ILE A 849 -2.07 -16.87 2.67
CA ILE A 849 -3.26 -16.03 2.79
C ILE A 849 -4.55 -16.78 2.42
N GLY A 850 -4.50 -17.67 1.42
CA GLY A 850 -5.65 -18.52 1.06
C GLY A 850 -6.08 -19.45 2.19
N TRP A 851 -5.12 -20.12 2.85
CA TRP A 851 -5.39 -20.96 4.02
C TRP A 851 -5.85 -20.17 5.24
N GLN A 852 -5.31 -18.97 5.46
CA GLN A 852 -5.83 -18.06 6.47
C GLN A 852 -7.29 -17.67 6.19
N GLY A 853 -7.67 -17.45 4.93
CA GLY A 853 -9.06 -17.23 4.52
C GLY A 853 -9.97 -18.41 4.85
N ILE A 854 -9.53 -19.65 4.61
CA ILE A 854 -10.24 -20.86 5.04
C ILE A 854 -10.37 -20.90 6.57
N GLY A 855 -9.33 -20.47 7.30
CA GLY A 855 -9.40 -20.38 8.75
C GLY A 855 -10.46 -19.39 9.25
N ILE A 856 -10.60 -18.25 8.58
CA ILE A 856 -11.66 -17.26 8.89
C ILE A 856 -13.06 -17.79 8.53
N LEU A 857 -13.17 -18.63 7.49
CA LEU A 857 -14.41 -19.34 7.20
C LEU A 857 -14.79 -20.29 8.34
N LEU A 858 -13.82 -21.04 8.87
CA LEU A 858 -14.01 -21.90 10.04
C LEU A 858 -14.36 -21.10 11.30
N ASP A 859 -13.74 -19.92 11.49
CA ASP A 859 -14.07 -18.99 12.57
C ASP A 859 -15.55 -18.58 12.53
N GLY A 860 -16.06 -18.26 11.34
CA GLY A 860 -17.48 -17.95 11.10
C GLY A 860 -18.40 -19.16 11.30
N LEU A 861 -18.00 -20.35 10.85
CA LEU A 861 -18.80 -21.57 11.00
C LEU A 861 -18.93 -22.01 12.47
N PHE A 862 -17.84 -22.06 13.23
CA PHE A 862 -17.85 -22.43 14.65
C PHE A 862 -18.30 -21.29 15.57
N GLY A 863 -18.25 -20.04 15.08
CA GLY A 863 -18.63 -18.85 15.83
C GLY A 863 -17.64 -18.53 16.93
N THR A 864 -16.40 -18.25 16.56
CA THR A 864 -15.32 -17.84 17.46
C THR A 864 -15.44 -16.39 17.96
N GLY A 865 -16.34 -15.60 17.37
CA GLY A 865 -16.59 -14.20 17.69
C GLY A 865 -15.58 -13.21 17.07
N THR A 866 -14.46 -13.69 16.53
CA THR A 866 -13.44 -12.88 15.82
C THR A 866 -12.74 -13.71 14.74
N GLY A 867 -12.20 -13.05 13.72
CA GLY A 867 -11.41 -13.72 12.68
C GLY A 867 -9.96 -13.96 13.10
N SER A 868 -9.30 -14.87 12.38
CA SER A 868 -7.92 -15.29 12.65
C SER A 868 -6.85 -14.54 11.83
N THR A 869 -5.69 -14.32 12.45
CA THR A 869 -4.46 -13.81 11.82
C THR A 869 -3.23 -14.51 12.39
N VAL A 870 -2.08 -14.37 11.73
CA VAL A 870 -0.80 -14.84 12.29
C VAL A 870 -0.47 -14.06 13.56
N SER A 871 -0.22 -14.78 14.66
CA SER A 871 0.12 -14.19 15.94
C SER A 871 1.52 -13.58 15.93
N VAL A 872 1.56 -12.27 16.19
CA VAL A 872 2.80 -11.49 16.20
C VAL A 872 3.61 -11.81 17.45
N GLU A 873 2.95 -12.04 18.58
CA GLU A 873 3.57 -12.43 19.84
C GLU A 873 4.30 -13.77 19.74
N ASN A 874 3.74 -14.77 19.06
CA ASN A 874 4.43 -16.04 18.81
C ASN A 874 5.61 -15.89 17.84
N VAL A 875 5.54 -14.98 16.86
CA VAL A 875 6.69 -14.65 16.01
C VAL A 875 7.79 -13.94 16.82
N GLY A 876 7.44 -13.08 17.77
CA GLY A 876 8.40 -12.52 18.71
C GLY A 876 9.01 -13.59 19.63
N LEU A 877 8.21 -14.58 20.04
CA LEU A 877 8.65 -15.68 20.90
C LEU A 877 9.70 -16.55 20.21
N LEU A 878 9.53 -16.78 18.91
CA LEU A 878 10.54 -17.43 18.06
C LEU A 878 11.89 -16.69 18.14
N GLY A 879 11.88 -15.35 18.08
CA GLY A 879 13.11 -14.55 18.19
C GLY A 879 13.72 -14.57 19.59
N LEU A 880 12.88 -14.63 20.65
CA LEU A 880 13.35 -14.69 22.03
C LEU A 880 13.94 -16.05 22.40
N THR A 881 13.30 -17.14 21.97
CA THR A 881 13.65 -18.53 22.32
C THR A 881 14.65 -19.17 21.38
N ARG A 882 14.84 -18.60 20.18
CA ARG A 882 15.74 -19.11 19.12
C ARG A 882 15.39 -20.53 18.67
N VAL A 883 14.11 -20.91 18.75
CA VAL A 883 13.60 -22.22 18.29
C VAL A 883 12.62 -22.04 17.13
N GLY A 884 13.08 -22.34 15.91
CA GLY A 884 12.31 -22.28 14.66
C GLY A 884 11.57 -23.56 14.26
N SER A 885 11.61 -24.62 15.09
CA SER A 885 11.06 -25.93 14.74
C SER A 885 9.55 -25.89 14.44
N ARG A 886 9.16 -26.46 13.29
CA ARG A 886 7.74 -26.58 12.90
C ARG A 886 6.95 -27.52 13.80
N ARG A 887 7.59 -28.60 14.26
CA ARG A 887 6.96 -29.62 15.09
C ARG A 887 6.50 -29.03 16.43
N VAL A 888 7.25 -28.08 16.99
CA VAL A 888 6.87 -27.35 18.21
C VAL A 888 5.53 -26.63 18.02
N VAL A 889 5.35 -25.92 16.91
CA VAL A 889 4.10 -25.20 16.59
C VAL A 889 2.94 -26.17 16.33
N GLN A 890 3.19 -27.30 15.67
CA GLN A 890 2.16 -28.33 15.44
C GLN A 890 1.68 -28.97 16.75
N ILE A 891 2.59 -29.29 17.68
CA ILE A 891 2.23 -29.80 19.00
C ILE A 891 1.53 -28.72 19.84
N SER A 892 1.93 -27.45 19.69
CA SER A 892 1.25 -26.32 20.34
C SER A 892 -0.21 -26.22 19.92
N ALA A 893 -0.51 -26.47 18.65
CA ALA A 893 -1.89 -26.53 18.17
C ALA A 893 -2.66 -27.72 18.74
N GLY A 894 -1.99 -28.86 18.96
CA GLY A 894 -2.54 -29.98 19.72
C GLY A 894 -2.96 -29.58 21.14
N PHE A 895 -2.13 -28.81 21.85
CA PHE A 895 -2.49 -28.26 23.17
C PHE A 895 -3.68 -27.30 23.11
N MET A 896 -3.76 -26.43 22.10
CA MET A 896 -4.92 -25.54 21.92
C MET A 896 -6.22 -26.33 21.78
N ILE A 897 -6.22 -27.37 20.94
CA ILE A 897 -7.39 -28.25 20.75
C ILE A 897 -7.69 -29.00 22.05
N PHE A 898 -6.70 -29.59 22.69
CA PHE A 898 -6.89 -30.37 23.92
C PHE A 898 -7.46 -29.53 25.08
N PHE A 899 -6.87 -28.38 25.38
CA PHE A 899 -7.34 -27.52 26.47
C PHE A 899 -8.62 -26.74 26.16
N SER A 900 -8.98 -26.60 24.88
CA SER A 900 -10.28 -26.06 24.51
C SER A 900 -11.44 -27.03 24.79
N ILE A 901 -11.19 -28.34 24.69
CA ILE A 901 -12.17 -29.39 25.00
C ILE A 901 -12.30 -29.56 26.53
N LEU A 902 -11.18 -29.53 27.24
CA LEU A 902 -11.12 -29.62 28.69
C LEU A 902 -11.28 -28.25 29.36
N GLY A 903 -12.51 -27.75 29.33
CA GLY A 903 -12.85 -26.38 29.62
C GLY A 903 -12.35 -25.82 30.96
N LYS A 904 -12.31 -26.62 32.03
CA LYS A 904 -11.77 -26.19 33.32
C LYS A 904 -10.25 -25.99 33.31
N PHE A 905 -9.51 -26.89 32.67
CA PHE A 905 -8.06 -26.73 32.54
C PHE A 905 -7.73 -25.51 31.69
N GLY A 906 -8.45 -25.32 30.58
CA GLY A 906 -8.37 -24.09 29.78
C GLY A 906 -8.71 -22.83 30.59
N ALA A 907 -9.74 -22.89 31.44
CA ALA A 907 -10.15 -21.77 32.30
C ALA A 907 -9.12 -21.41 33.38
N VAL A 908 -8.38 -22.41 33.91
CA VAL A 908 -7.28 -22.18 34.85
C VAL A 908 -6.19 -21.34 34.19
N PHE A 909 -5.74 -21.71 32.99
CA PHE A 909 -4.74 -20.90 32.27
C PHE A 909 -5.31 -19.57 31.77
N ALA A 910 -6.60 -19.50 31.43
CA ALA A 910 -7.29 -18.25 31.11
C ALA A 910 -7.45 -17.29 32.30
N SER A 911 -7.23 -17.74 33.54
CA SER A 911 -7.25 -16.88 34.74
C SER A 911 -5.95 -16.10 34.97
N ILE A 912 -4.92 -16.33 34.15
CA ILE A 912 -3.67 -15.57 34.21
C ILE A 912 -3.97 -14.07 33.96
N PRO A 913 -3.54 -13.16 34.86
CA PRO A 913 -3.80 -11.73 34.71
C PRO A 913 -3.27 -11.14 33.39
N PHE A 914 -4.07 -10.28 32.75
CA PHE A 914 -3.70 -9.67 31.46
C PHE A 914 -2.42 -8.84 31.50
N SER A 915 -2.08 -8.25 32.65
CA SER A 915 -0.85 -7.47 32.82
C SER A 915 0.43 -8.32 32.65
N ILE A 916 0.37 -9.64 32.90
CA ILE A 916 1.48 -10.56 32.66
C ILE A 916 1.71 -10.71 31.14
N PHE A 917 0.65 -10.94 30.37
CA PHE A 917 0.74 -11.01 28.91
C PHE A 917 1.15 -9.68 28.29
N ALA A 918 0.61 -8.56 28.78
CA ALA A 918 0.97 -7.23 28.33
C ALA A 918 2.47 -6.94 28.51
N ALA A 919 3.07 -7.38 29.63
CA ALA A 919 4.51 -7.27 29.86
C ALA A 919 5.34 -8.12 28.91
N LEU A 920 4.89 -9.32 28.57
CA LEU A 920 5.53 -10.14 27.52
C LEU A 920 5.47 -9.44 26.17
N TYR A 921 4.31 -8.89 25.80
CA TYR A 921 4.11 -8.20 24.53
C TYR A 921 5.04 -7.01 24.34
N CYS A 922 5.41 -6.28 25.40
CA CYS A 922 6.44 -5.23 25.32
C CYS A 922 7.77 -5.74 24.73
N VAL A 923 8.21 -6.93 25.13
CA VAL A 923 9.46 -7.54 24.65
C VAL A 923 9.25 -8.18 23.27
N LEU A 924 8.18 -8.98 23.11
CA LEU A 924 7.93 -9.76 21.90
C LEU A 924 7.64 -8.86 20.69
N PHE A 925 6.79 -7.84 20.84
CA PHE A 925 6.50 -6.89 19.76
C PHE A 925 7.71 -6.00 19.44
N GLY A 926 8.51 -5.66 20.44
CA GLY A 926 9.79 -4.96 20.25
C GLY A 926 10.76 -5.76 19.38
N LEU A 927 10.88 -7.08 19.61
CA LEU A 927 11.71 -7.96 18.79
C LEU A 927 11.22 -8.01 17.33
N VAL A 928 9.91 -8.17 17.10
CA VAL A 928 9.36 -8.17 15.73
C VAL A 928 9.59 -6.83 15.03
N ALA A 929 9.45 -5.72 15.77
CA ALA A 929 9.75 -4.39 15.24
C ALA A 929 11.21 -4.26 14.75
N SER A 930 12.16 -4.72 15.57
CA SER A 930 13.58 -4.75 15.22
C SER A 930 13.87 -5.63 13.99
N VAL A 931 13.18 -6.77 13.86
CA VAL A 931 13.28 -7.63 12.66
C VAL A 931 12.83 -6.87 11.42
N GLY A 932 11.76 -6.08 11.51
CA GLY A 932 11.33 -5.21 10.41
C GLY A 932 12.41 -4.21 10.00
N LEU A 933 12.98 -3.47 10.96
CA LEU A 933 14.06 -2.51 10.70
C LEU A 933 15.31 -3.18 10.13
N SER A 934 15.60 -4.42 10.50
CA SER A 934 16.77 -5.12 9.97
C SER A 934 16.71 -5.40 8.47
N PHE A 935 15.55 -5.29 7.81
CA PHE A 935 15.48 -5.34 6.33
C PHE A 935 16.16 -4.13 5.66
N LEU A 936 16.36 -3.03 6.39
CA LEU A 936 17.08 -1.85 5.88
C LEU A 936 18.55 -2.14 5.58
N GLN A 937 19.14 -3.19 6.17
CA GLN A 937 20.52 -3.61 5.88
C GLN A 937 20.73 -3.99 4.40
N PHE A 938 19.65 -4.36 3.69
CA PHE A 938 19.69 -4.69 2.27
C PHE A 938 19.48 -3.46 1.37
N THR A 939 19.36 -2.27 1.95
CA THR A 939 19.05 -1.02 1.26
C THR A 939 20.14 0.02 1.51
N ASN A 940 20.33 0.93 0.57
CA ASN A 940 21.26 2.04 0.71
C ASN A 940 20.65 3.15 1.57
N MET A 941 20.96 3.16 2.86
CA MET A 941 20.46 4.17 3.81
C MET A 941 21.19 5.51 3.74
N ASN A 942 22.22 5.64 2.89
CA ASN A 942 22.86 6.94 2.61
C ASN A 942 22.05 7.80 1.63
N SER A 943 21.01 7.23 1.01
CA SER A 943 20.11 7.95 0.11
C SER A 943 19.00 8.68 0.88
N MET A 944 18.91 10.00 0.69
CA MET A 944 17.83 10.82 1.29
C MET A 944 16.43 10.32 0.93
N ARG A 945 16.25 9.79 -0.29
CA ARG A 945 14.99 9.17 -0.71
C ARG A 945 14.59 8.03 0.23
N ASN A 946 15.50 7.11 0.51
CA ASN A 946 15.23 5.92 1.32
C ASN A 946 14.96 6.30 2.79
N LEU A 947 15.71 7.28 3.31
CA LEU A 947 15.49 7.85 4.63
C LEU A 947 14.09 8.48 4.75
N ILE A 948 13.67 9.29 3.78
CA ILE A 948 12.34 9.91 3.75
C ILE A 948 11.24 8.85 3.68
N ILE A 949 11.35 7.87 2.77
CA ILE A 949 10.34 6.80 2.63
C ILE A 949 10.19 6.04 3.95
N THR A 950 11.31 5.61 4.56
CA THR A 950 11.29 4.83 5.79
C THR A 950 10.74 5.64 6.95
N GLY A 951 11.27 6.85 7.19
CA GLY A 951 10.86 7.72 8.30
C GLY A 951 9.41 8.15 8.21
N LEU A 952 8.96 8.58 7.02
CA LEU A 952 7.58 9.01 6.81
C LEU A 952 6.59 7.84 6.96
N SER A 953 6.93 6.65 6.47
CA SER A 953 6.08 5.46 6.59
C SER A 953 5.92 5.00 8.04
N LEU A 954 7.01 5.00 8.82
CA LEU A 954 6.96 4.67 10.26
C LEU A 954 6.14 5.70 11.04
N PHE A 955 6.38 7.00 10.80
CA PHE A 955 5.69 8.06 11.52
C PHE A 955 4.20 8.11 11.22
N LEU A 956 3.81 8.10 9.93
CA LEU A 956 2.41 8.07 9.52
C LEU A 956 1.72 6.75 9.90
N GLY A 957 2.46 5.65 9.86
CA GLY A 957 1.97 4.34 10.28
C GLY A 957 1.61 4.24 11.77
N ILE A 958 2.14 5.11 12.64
CA ILE A 958 1.74 5.17 14.06
C ILE A 958 0.75 6.31 14.31
N SER A 959 1.03 7.50 13.77
CA SER A 959 0.24 8.70 14.04
C SER A 959 -1.18 8.65 13.50
N ILE A 960 -1.40 8.12 12.28
CA ILE A 960 -2.73 8.03 11.69
C ILE A 960 -3.62 7.05 12.49
N PRO A 961 -3.20 5.79 12.76
CA PRO A 961 -3.98 4.91 13.62
C PRO A 961 -4.26 5.47 15.00
N GLN A 962 -3.29 6.17 15.61
CA GLN A 962 -3.49 6.80 16.92
C GLN A 962 -4.60 7.86 16.84
N PHE A 963 -4.58 8.72 15.82
CA PHE A 963 -5.64 9.69 15.57
C PHE A 963 -7.00 9.01 15.38
N PHE A 964 -7.08 7.95 14.56
CA PHE A 964 -8.34 7.23 14.36
C PHE A 964 -8.83 6.54 15.63
N ASN A 965 -7.95 6.02 16.47
CA ASN A 965 -8.30 5.37 17.74
C ASN A 965 -8.77 6.36 18.81
N GLU A 966 -8.19 7.56 18.90
CA GLU A 966 -8.61 8.58 19.88
C GLU A 966 -10.00 9.14 19.58
N TYR A 967 -10.32 9.36 18.31
CA TYR A 967 -11.64 9.82 17.89
C TYR A 967 -12.65 8.69 17.69
N TRP A 968 -12.20 7.43 17.75
CA TRP A 968 -13.09 6.28 17.84
C TRP A 968 -13.68 6.19 19.24
N ASN A 969 -14.82 6.85 19.44
CA ASN A 969 -15.49 6.84 20.72
C ASN A 969 -16.61 5.77 20.74
N PRO A 970 -16.73 4.97 21.81
CA PRO A 970 -17.83 4.04 21.93
C PRO A 970 -19.24 4.63 21.84
N ALA A 971 -19.37 5.94 22.04
CA ALA A 971 -20.63 6.65 22.04
C ALA A 971 -20.91 7.44 20.74
N HIS A 972 -19.93 7.66 19.86
CA HIS A 972 -20.07 8.50 18.66
C HIS A 972 -19.42 7.83 17.44
N ASN A 973 -20.07 7.94 16.29
CA ASN A 973 -19.52 7.57 14.99
C ASN A 973 -18.06 8.05 14.89
N GLY A 974 -17.11 7.20 14.48
CA GLY A 974 -15.73 7.66 14.25
C GLY A 974 -15.66 8.85 13.28
N LEU A 975 -14.47 9.44 13.10
CA LEU A 975 -14.21 10.66 12.31
C LEU A 975 -14.96 10.73 10.97
N VAL A 976 -15.11 9.58 10.30
CA VAL A 976 -15.94 9.46 9.12
C VAL A 976 -17.41 9.46 9.56
N HIS A 977 -18.04 10.63 9.53
CA HIS A 977 -19.47 10.80 9.79
C HIS A 977 -20.28 10.74 8.49
N THR A 978 -20.25 9.60 7.80
CA THR A 978 -21.25 9.38 6.73
C THR A 978 -22.50 8.75 7.32
N HIS A 979 -23.66 8.96 6.68
CA HIS A 979 -24.90 8.23 7.01
C HIS A 979 -24.80 6.71 6.76
N ALA A 980 -23.67 6.22 6.22
CA ALA A 980 -23.38 4.82 5.99
C ALA A 980 -22.44 4.27 7.09
N GLY A 981 -23.02 3.74 8.18
CA GLY A 981 -22.26 3.18 9.30
C GLY A 981 -21.27 2.07 8.89
N TRP A 982 -21.62 1.26 7.88
CA TRP A 982 -20.76 0.21 7.34
C TRP A 982 -19.51 0.76 6.64
N PHE A 983 -19.61 1.91 5.96
CA PHE A 983 -18.48 2.57 5.30
C PHE A 983 -17.54 3.21 6.33
N ASN A 984 -18.12 3.81 7.37
CA ASN A 984 -17.36 4.36 8.49
C ASN A 984 -16.55 3.23 9.16
N ALA A 985 -17.19 2.10 9.46
CA ALA A 985 -16.50 0.94 10.02
C ALA A 985 -15.41 0.39 9.10
N PHE A 986 -15.66 0.37 7.79
CA PHE A 986 -14.68 -0.06 6.79
C PHE A 986 -13.41 0.81 6.81
N LEU A 987 -13.56 2.13 6.71
CA LEU A 987 -12.43 3.06 6.73
C LEU A 987 -11.73 3.09 8.08
N ASN A 988 -12.48 3.11 9.18
CA ASN A 988 -11.90 3.09 10.53
C ASN A 988 -11.06 1.84 10.73
N ALA A 989 -11.52 0.66 10.31
CA ALA A 989 -10.71 -0.57 10.43
C ALA A 989 -9.38 -0.48 9.63
N ILE A 990 -9.40 0.06 8.40
CA ILE A 990 -8.20 0.20 7.57
C ILE A 990 -7.21 1.19 8.19
N PHE A 991 -7.69 2.39 8.55
CA PHE A 991 -6.82 3.45 9.05
C PHE A 991 -6.42 3.28 10.52
N SER A 992 -7.14 2.48 11.30
CA SER A 992 -6.73 2.05 12.64
C SER A 992 -5.66 0.95 12.64
N SER A 993 -5.28 0.39 11.48
CA SER A 993 -4.20 -0.62 11.39
C SER A 993 -2.86 0.03 11.02
N PRO A 994 -1.87 0.01 11.93
CA PRO A 994 -0.54 0.58 11.68
C PRO A 994 0.20 -0.05 10.52
N ALA A 995 0.18 -1.38 10.42
CA ALA A 995 0.83 -2.10 9.33
C ALA A 995 0.20 -1.77 7.97
N THR A 996 -1.12 -1.60 7.92
CA THR A 996 -1.85 -1.28 6.68
C THR A 996 -1.56 0.14 6.22
N VAL A 997 -1.59 1.12 7.11
CA VAL A 997 -1.23 2.51 6.79
C VAL A 997 0.24 2.59 6.36
N GLY A 998 1.14 1.93 7.10
CA GLY A 998 2.55 1.84 6.76
C GLY A 998 2.79 1.24 5.37
N LEU A 999 2.05 0.18 5.01
CA LEU A 999 2.13 -0.45 3.69
C LEU A 999 1.68 0.51 2.59
N ILE A 1000 0.54 1.18 2.77
CA ILE A 1000 0.01 2.12 1.77
C ILE A 1000 1.04 3.22 1.50
N VAL A 1001 1.57 3.85 2.55
CA VAL A 1001 2.55 4.94 2.41
C VAL A 1001 3.87 4.43 1.82
N ALA A 1002 4.43 3.34 2.36
CA ALA A 1002 5.74 2.84 1.93
C ALA A 1002 5.72 2.34 0.48
N VAL A 1003 4.71 1.56 0.10
CA VAL A 1003 4.60 1.01 -1.26
C VAL A 1003 4.29 2.11 -2.27
N LEU A 1004 3.43 3.09 -1.93
CA LEU A 1004 3.14 4.21 -2.81
C LEU A 1004 4.41 5.03 -3.07
N LEU A 1005 5.10 5.47 -2.02
CA LEU A 1005 6.29 6.32 -2.18
C LEU A 1005 7.43 5.58 -2.87
N ASP A 1006 7.69 4.33 -2.51
CA ASP A 1006 8.79 3.55 -3.10
C ASP A 1006 8.57 3.22 -4.59
N ASN A 1007 7.31 3.09 -5.02
CA ASN A 1007 6.96 2.83 -6.43
C ASN A 1007 6.63 4.09 -7.25
N THR A 1008 6.53 5.26 -6.65
CA THR A 1008 6.30 6.53 -7.36
C THR A 1008 7.57 7.36 -7.50
N LEU A 1009 8.42 7.39 -6.48
CA LEU A 1009 9.68 8.12 -6.50
C LEU A 1009 10.73 7.34 -7.31
N GLU A 1010 11.31 7.96 -8.34
CA GLU A 1010 12.50 7.56 -9.13
C GLU A 1010 12.82 6.04 -9.26
N VAL A 1011 11.82 5.20 -9.56
CA VAL A 1011 11.95 3.72 -9.48
C VAL A 1011 13.06 3.14 -10.35
N GLU A 1012 13.25 3.66 -11.58
CA GLU A 1012 14.20 3.09 -12.53
C GLU A 1012 15.66 3.27 -12.10
N ARG A 1013 15.99 4.41 -11.46
CA ARG A 1013 17.35 4.74 -11.01
C ARG A 1013 17.70 4.10 -9.67
N SER A 1014 16.70 3.85 -8.82
CA SER A 1014 16.88 3.41 -7.44
C SER A 1014 16.80 1.89 -7.22
N LYS A 1015 16.73 1.08 -8.28
CA LYS A 1015 16.62 -0.40 -8.14
C LYS A 1015 17.66 -0.98 -7.20
N LYS A 1016 18.92 -0.54 -7.32
CA LYS A 1016 20.02 -0.96 -6.45
C LYS A 1016 19.84 -0.44 -5.02
N ASP A 1017 19.50 0.84 -4.87
CA ASP A 1017 19.39 1.50 -3.57
C ASP A 1017 18.25 0.97 -2.70
N ARG A 1018 17.13 0.55 -3.29
CA ARG A 1018 15.98 -0.01 -2.52
C ARG A 1018 16.09 -1.50 -2.22
N GLY A 1019 17.23 -2.14 -2.54
CA GLY A 1019 17.50 -3.54 -2.23
C GLY A 1019 16.90 -4.57 -3.19
N MET A 1020 16.48 -4.18 -4.40
CA MET A 1020 15.91 -5.13 -5.37
C MET A 1020 16.86 -6.24 -5.83
N PRO A 1021 18.18 -6.00 -6.06
CA PRO A 1021 19.09 -7.07 -6.48
C PRO A 1021 19.08 -8.27 -5.54
N TRP A 1022 19.00 -8.02 -4.24
CA TRP A 1022 18.87 -9.06 -3.22
C TRP A 1022 17.47 -9.70 -3.22
N TRP A 1023 16.41 -8.91 -3.39
CA TRP A 1023 15.02 -9.38 -3.30
C TRP A 1023 14.58 -10.25 -4.49
N VAL A 1024 15.11 -10.01 -5.69
CA VAL A 1024 14.64 -10.63 -6.94
C VAL A 1024 14.72 -12.16 -6.90
N LYS A 1025 15.79 -12.74 -6.34
CA LYS A 1025 15.94 -14.20 -6.20
C LYS A 1025 14.85 -14.86 -5.34
N PHE A 1026 14.25 -14.11 -4.40
CA PHE A 1026 13.22 -14.63 -3.51
C PHE A 1026 11.80 -14.38 -4.02
N ARG A 1027 11.62 -13.75 -5.19
CA ARG A 1027 10.28 -13.47 -5.75
C ARG A 1027 9.65 -14.68 -6.39
N THR A 1028 10.46 -15.54 -7.01
CA THR A 1028 10.05 -16.77 -7.65
C THR A 1028 10.39 -17.96 -6.76
N PHE A 1029 9.56 -19.00 -6.80
CA PHE A 1029 9.80 -20.20 -5.98
C PHE A 1029 11.12 -20.87 -6.37
N ARG A 1030 11.41 -20.97 -7.67
CA ARG A 1030 12.65 -21.55 -8.22
C ARG A 1030 13.85 -20.60 -8.21
N GLY A 1031 13.74 -19.41 -7.62
CA GLY A 1031 14.83 -18.44 -7.61
C GLY A 1031 15.92 -18.74 -6.57
N ASP A 1032 15.63 -19.56 -5.56
CA ASP A 1032 16.58 -20.07 -4.57
C ASP A 1032 16.23 -21.53 -4.24
N ASN A 1033 17.19 -22.45 -4.38
CA ASN A 1033 16.97 -23.89 -4.17
C ASN A 1033 16.54 -24.21 -2.73
N ARG A 1034 16.92 -23.39 -1.74
CA ARG A 1034 16.53 -23.57 -0.33
C ARG A 1034 15.03 -23.43 -0.11
N ASN A 1035 14.31 -22.79 -1.04
CA ASN A 1035 12.86 -22.70 -0.97
C ASN A 1035 12.19 -24.09 -1.00
N GLU A 1036 12.83 -25.08 -1.64
CA GLU A 1036 12.31 -26.44 -1.68
C GLU A 1036 12.34 -27.10 -0.30
N GLU A 1037 13.39 -26.88 0.49
CA GLU A 1037 13.49 -27.42 1.85
C GLU A 1037 12.42 -26.82 2.77
N PHE A 1038 12.27 -25.49 2.75
CA PHE A 1038 11.39 -24.79 3.69
C PHE A 1038 9.90 -24.87 3.32
N TYR A 1039 9.54 -24.78 2.03
CA TYR A 1039 8.17 -24.44 1.61
C TYR A 1039 7.41 -25.52 0.82
N THR A 1040 8.05 -26.64 0.48
CA THR A 1040 7.43 -27.78 -0.21
C THR A 1040 6.25 -28.36 0.56
N LEU A 1041 5.13 -28.70 -0.06
CA LEU A 1041 4.02 -29.37 0.63
C LEU A 1041 4.42 -30.77 1.15
N PRO A 1042 3.85 -31.21 2.29
CA PRO A 1042 4.08 -32.56 2.81
C PRO A 1042 3.50 -33.64 1.88
N PHE A 1043 3.87 -34.90 2.13
CA PHE A 1043 3.33 -36.08 1.42
C PHE A 1043 3.48 -36.04 -0.12
N ASN A 1044 4.52 -35.36 -0.63
CA ASN A 1044 4.74 -35.17 -2.08
C ASN A 1044 3.56 -34.52 -2.82
N LEU A 1045 2.70 -33.77 -2.12
CA LEU A 1045 1.57 -33.04 -2.72
C LEU A 1045 2.02 -31.99 -3.74
N ASN A 1046 3.29 -31.58 -3.74
CA ASN A 1046 3.86 -30.70 -4.77
C ASN A 1046 3.77 -31.27 -6.19
N ARG A 1047 3.65 -32.60 -6.33
CA ARG A 1047 3.44 -33.23 -7.64
C ARG A 1047 2.09 -32.85 -8.25
N PHE A 1048 1.07 -32.69 -7.40
CA PHE A 1048 -0.29 -32.31 -7.82
C PHE A 1048 -0.48 -30.79 -7.84
N PHE A 1049 0.21 -30.08 -6.95
CA PHE A 1049 0.19 -28.63 -6.87
C PHE A 1049 1.61 -28.06 -7.06
N PRO A 1050 2.15 -28.12 -8.29
CA PRO A 1050 3.50 -27.64 -8.54
C PRO A 1050 3.56 -26.12 -8.30
N PRO A 1051 4.64 -25.63 -7.68
CA PRO A 1051 4.85 -24.19 -7.51
C PRO A 1051 5.05 -23.55 -8.90
N THR A 1052 4.19 -22.57 -9.21
CA THR A 1052 4.17 -21.80 -10.46
C THR A 1052 5.26 -20.75 -10.55
#